data_AF-A0A2E5EW73-F1
#
_entry.id   AF-A0A2E5EW73-F1
#
_cell.length_a   1.000
_cell.length_b   1.000
_cell.length_c   1.000
_cell.angle_alpha   90.00
_cell.angle_beta   90.00
_cell.angle_gamma   90.00
#
_symmetry.space_group_name_H-M   'P 1'
#
loop_
_entity.id
_entity.type
_entity.pdbx_description
1 polymer ?
#
loop_
_entity_poly.entity_id
_entity_poly.type
_entity_poly.pdbx_seq_one_letter_code
_entity_poly.pdbx_strand_id
1 'polypeptide(L)'
;MPTTGRIIMSQLVIGHTEHCRFEPKKHHFKYPLYMIDVDLHQLEQLNQTKWLGYNQRRLLSIYDEDYLHLGPMSLAEKVQIIAPYFSNKSPITQVQLVTIPRLILNTFRPVSFYLCYTDQNTLIGMIAEVTNTYKESYFYVVEPNGDATRMSVDKAFHVSPFFEEQGQYHFRIKNTPTQFEVHIEYTRDEKPLFYANFIGKKHPINTLNILRLLLFYPLTAVLVFPRILAQAFQLSVFKKIKHYSKPKLKGEHMLRPMELNWLQKKALHRLQSQCQTLSSGHLTIRLPNQQEIHLGQDSQGSQAELNISNTHFFSAIQKGGEMGLGESYMKGMWDSPSLAKVIGFMIENKDQLEQLFKGSFWLKRFNIWQHRRRKNSTQTSKRNIADHYDLGNDFYQLFLDKSMMYSSALYNEQTTNLTDAQEQKVNRLLSQLALKPGDHVLEIGSGWGYVAQKIAQKYQCKVTTITLSEEQKRHIESEIKDSELSNLIQVQLIDYRHIQGQFDAIISIEMLEAVGHQYLSKYFESCNRLLKKGGRLALQCITYPNEHYHRYIKGTDFIRKHIFPGGHLPSLDSIQEMIDTQTSLIQKSHLNIADSYAKTLATWHESFNEQIDRVKSLGFNEEFIRKWRYYLAYCEAAFASNYLGCYQLSYQKQGD
;
A
#
# COMPACT_ATOMS: atom_id res chain seq x y z
N MET A 1 -64.03 -5.23 -11.12
CA MET A 1 -63.80 -4.28 -12.22
C MET A 1 -62.31 -4.19 -12.47
N PRO A 2 -61.80 -4.38 -13.70
CA PRO A 2 -60.38 -4.31 -13.98
C PRO A 2 -59.99 -2.84 -14.12
N THR A 3 -59.21 -2.32 -13.17
CA THR A 3 -58.56 -1.01 -13.29
C THR A 3 -57.47 -1.11 -14.35
N THR A 4 -57.79 -0.53 -15.51
CA THR A 4 -56.93 -0.32 -16.67
C THR A 4 -55.85 0.73 -16.35
N GLY A 5 -54.76 0.30 -15.72
CA GLY A 5 -53.49 1.02 -15.68
C GLY A 5 -52.42 0.18 -16.38
N ARG A 6 -51.84 0.65 -17.48
CA ARG A 6 -50.89 -0.11 -18.31
C ARG A 6 -49.68 -0.59 -17.48
N ILE A 7 -49.68 -1.86 -17.10
CA ILE A 7 -48.47 -2.57 -16.65
C ILE A 7 -47.50 -2.59 -17.84
N ILE A 8 -46.35 -1.92 -17.72
CA ILE A 8 -45.26 -2.13 -18.67
C ILE A 8 -44.77 -3.56 -18.43
N MET A 9 -45.13 -4.46 -19.34
CA MET A 9 -44.66 -5.85 -19.29
C MET A 9 -43.15 -5.89 -19.46
N SER A 10 -42.52 -6.88 -18.84
CA SER A 10 -41.08 -7.11 -18.98
C SER A 10 -40.67 -7.31 -20.44
N GLN A 11 -39.73 -6.50 -20.94
CA GLN A 11 -39.37 -6.37 -22.35
C GLN A 11 -37.85 -6.33 -22.57
N LEU A 12 -37.41 -6.84 -23.72
CA LEU A 12 -36.06 -6.62 -24.25
C LEU A 12 -36.01 -5.27 -24.96
N VAL A 13 -34.99 -4.47 -24.67
CA VAL A 13 -34.80 -3.15 -25.28
C VAL A 13 -33.57 -3.21 -26.18
N ILE A 14 -33.74 -3.07 -27.50
CA ILE A 14 -32.65 -3.16 -28.47
C ILE A 14 -32.48 -1.81 -29.16
N GLY A 15 -31.26 -1.27 -29.12
CA GLY A 15 -31.01 0.10 -29.55
C GLY A 15 -29.54 0.43 -29.73
N HIS A 16 -29.23 1.71 -29.56
CA HIS A 16 -27.87 2.22 -29.63
C HIS A 16 -27.64 3.25 -28.53
N THR A 17 -26.39 3.32 -28.10
CA THR A 17 -25.89 4.39 -27.21
C THR A 17 -25.02 5.33 -28.01
N GLU A 18 -25.17 6.62 -27.78
CA GLU A 18 -24.37 7.70 -28.32
C GLU A 18 -23.72 8.47 -27.18
N HIS A 19 -22.44 8.81 -27.34
CA HIS A 19 -21.67 9.60 -26.38
C HIS A 19 -21.06 10.78 -27.12
N CYS A 20 -21.36 12.00 -26.67
CA CYS A 20 -20.80 13.21 -27.23
C CYS A 20 -20.17 14.05 -26.13
N ARG A 21 -18.89 14.38 -26.32
CA ARG A 21 -18.13 15.31 -25.48
C ARG A 21 -17.92 16.59 -26.27
N PHE A 22 -18.16 17.74 -25.63
CA PHE A 22 -17.91 19.06 -26.21
C PHE A 22 -16.55 19.62 -25.80
N GLU A 23 -16.18 19.48 -24.51
CA GLU A 23 -14.96 20.06 -23.94
C GLU A 23 -14.07 19.02 -23.19
N PRO A 24 -12.76 19.29 -23.04
CA PRO A 24 -11.98 20.35 -23.70
C PRO A 24 -11.73 20.06 -25.18
N LYS A 25 -11.99 18.83 -25.64
CA LYS A 25 -11.90 18.43 -27.04
C LYS A 25 -13.14 17.67 -27.45
N LYS A 26 -13.70 18.04 -28.60
CA LYS A 26 -14.84 17.35 -29.19
C LYS A 26 -14.54 15.88 -29.45
N HIS A 27 -15.43 14.99 -29.04
CA HIS A 27 -15.31 13.56 -29.30
C HIS A 27 -16.69 12.92 -29.32
N HIS A 28 -16.95 12.09 -30.32
CA HIS A 28 -18.27 11.50 -30.53
C HIS A 28 -18.12 10.05 -30.99
N PHE A 29 -18.92 9.16 -30.40
CA PHE A 29 -19.01 7.78 -30.85
C PHE A 29 -20.37 7.18 -30.51
N LYS A 30 -20.76 6.18 -31.32
CA LYS A 30 -22.05 5.51 -31.24
C LYS A 30 -21.87 4.01 -31.44
N TYR A 31 -22.59 3.20 -30.67
CA TYR A 31 -22.49 1.74 -30.73
C TYR A 31 -23.83 1.08 -30.35
N PRO A 32 -24.11 -0.13 -30.87
CA PRO A 32 -25.30 -0.86 -30.49
C PRO A 32 -25.25 -1.28 -29.02
N LEU A 33 -26.39 -1.28 -28.35
CA LEU A 33 -26.55 -1.76 -26.98
C LEU A 33 -27.95 -2.38 -26.83
N TYR A 34 -28.04 -3.40 -25.98
CA TYR A 34 -29.32 -3.92 -25.52
C TYR A 34 -29.42 -3.82 -24.00
N MET A 35 -30.65 -3.61 -23.53
CA MET A 35 -31.02 -3.59 -22.12
C MET A 35 -32.25 -4.50 -21.93
N ILE A 36 -32.58 -4.78 -20.68
CA ILE A 36 -33.85 -5.38 -20.27
C ILE A 36 -34.58 -4.37 -19.41
N ASP A 37 -35.87 -4.21 -19.66
CA ASP A 37 -36.81 -3.43 -18.86
C ASP A 37 -37.75 -4.40 -18.17
N VAL A 38 -37.65 -4.53 -16.85
CA VAL A 38 -38.33 -5.57 -16.08
C VAL A 38 -38.98 -4.98 -14.83
N ASP A 39 -40.20 -5.39 -14.57
CA ASP A 39 -40.89 -5.10 -13.31
C ASP A 39 -40.28 -5.97 -12.20
N LEU A 40 -39.88 -5.37 -11.07
CA LEU A 40 -39.30 -6.10 -9.95
C LEU A 40 -40.25 -7.20 -9.42
N HIS A 41 -41.57 -7.02 -9.50
CA HIS A 41 -42.56 -8.04 -9.10
C HIS A 41 -42.62 -9.24 -10.06
N GLN A 42 -42.07 -9.11 -11.27
CA GLN A 42 -42.09 -10.13 -12.32
C GLN A 42 -40.72 -10.79 -12.54
N LEU A 43 -39.70 -10.47 -11.73
CA LEU A 43 -38.34 -11.00 -11.90
C LEU A 43 -38.29 -12.53 -11.93
N GLU A 44 -39.08 -13.21 -11.11
CA GLU A 44 -39.14 -14.67 -11.10
C GLU A 44 -39.67 -15.26 -12.41
N GLN A 45 -40.54 -14.52 -13.13
CA GLN A 45 -41.11 -14.96 -14.41
C GLN A 45 -40.03 -15.04 -15.50
N LEU A 46 -38.89 -14.35 -15.34
CA LEU A 46 -37.77 -14.47 -16.27
C LEU A 46 -37.24 -15.91 -16.37
N ASN A 47 -37.40 -16.71 -15.31
CA ASN A 47 -36.97 -18.11 -15.26
C ASN A 47 -37.81 -19.06 -16.13
N GLN A 48 -38.90 -18.59 -16.73
CA GLN A 48 -39.70 -19.39 -17.66
C GLN A 48 -38.95 -19.68 -18.97
N THR A 49 -37.97 -18.86 -19.34
CA THR A 49 -37.15 -19.09 -20.54
C THR A 49 -35.88 -19.89 -20.20
N LYS A 50 -35.40 -20.70 -21.16
CA LYS A 50 -34.14 -21.44 -20.97
C LYS A 50 -32.88 -20.57 -21.08
N TRP A 51 -33.01 -19.34 -21.57
CA TRP A 51 -31.88 -18.50 -22.01
C TRP A 51 -31.69 -17.24 -21.15
N LEU A 52 -32.74 -16.75 -20.50
CA LEU A 52 -32.71 -15.66 -19.53
C LEU A 52 -33.11 -16.20 -18.16
N GLY A 53 -32.48 -15.73 -17.09
CA GLY A 53 -32.84 -16.13 -15.73
C GLY A 53 -32.60 -15.06 -14.68
N TYR A 54 -33.29 -15.20 -13.57
CA TYR A 54 -33.16 -14.38 -12.36
C TYR A 54 -32.62 -15.25 -11.23
N ASN A 55 -31.50 -14.84 -10.62
CA ASN A 55 -30.70 -15.60 -9.65
C ASN A 55 -30.35 -17.03 -10.10
N GLN A 56 -30.37 -17.28 -11.41
CA GLN A 56 -30.07 -18.57 -12.02
C GLN A 56 -29.01 -18.43 -13.11
N ARG A 57 -28.11 -19.41 -13.18
CA ARG A 57 -27.06 -19.43 -14.19
C ARG A 57 -27.65 -19.76 -15.56
N ARG A 58 -27.92 -18.71 -16.33
CA ARG A 58 -28.39 -18.77 -17.72
C ARG A 58 -27.46 -17.96 -18.63
N LEU A 59 -27.73 -18.00 -19.93
CA LEU A 59 -26.91 -17.29 -20.92
C LEU A 59 -26.98 -15.77 -20.70
N LEU A 60 -28.20 -15.26 -20.55
CA LEU A 60 -28.51 -13.94 -20.00
C LEU A 60 -28.99 -14.08 -18.56
N SER A 61 -28.52 -13.24 -17.64
CA SER A 61 -28.96 -13.34 -16.24
C SER A 61 -29.00 -12.01 -15.48
N ILE A 62 -29.87 -11.94 -14.48
CA ILE A 62 -29.94 -10.88 -13.47
C ILE A 62 -29.74 -11.55 -12.12
N TYR A 63 -28.84 -11.05 -11.28
CA TYR A 63 -28.68 -11.53 -9.92
C TYR A 63 -28.85 -10.38 -8.93
N ASP A 64 -29.50 -10.62 -7.79
CA ASP A 64 -29.69 -9.60 -6.76
C ASP A 64 -28.35 -9.04 -6.25
N GLU A 65 -27.35 -9.90 -6.09
CA GLU A 65 -26.00 -9.55 -5.60
C GLU A 65 -25.32 -8.45 -6.43
N ASP A 66 -25.76 -8.32 -7.68
CA ASP A 66 -25.15 -7.45 -8.68
C ASP A 66 -25.55 -5.99 -8.52
N TYR A 67 -26.62 -5.72 -7.78
CA TYR A 67 -27.30 -4.44 -7.80
C TYR A 67 -27.41 -3.86 -6.40
N LEU A 68 -27.22 -2.54 -6.32
CA LEU A 68 -27.32 -1.70 -5.14
C LEU A 68 -26.46 -2.14 -3.93
N HIS A 69 -25.83 -3.32 -3.91
CA HIS A 69 -24.86 -3.77 -2.91
C HIS A 69 -25.22 -3.54 -1.43
N LEU A 70 -26.52 -3.50 -1.10
CA LEU A 70 -27.05 -3.35 0.26
C LEU A 70 -27.11 -4.68 1.03
N GLY A 71 -26.35 -5.70 0.61
CA GLY A 71 -26.36 -7.05 1.20
C GLY A 71 -27.15 -8.09 0.38
N PRO A 72 -27.44 -9.27 0.96
CA PRO A 72 -28.00 -10.44 0.25
C PRO A 72 -29.51 -10.36 -0.01
N MET A 73 -30.13 -9.20 0.19
CA MET A 73 -31.57 -8.97 0.00
C MET A 73 -31.96 -8.96 -1.48
N SER A 74 -33.25 -9.14 -1.74
CA SER A 74 -33.86 -8.98 -3.06
C SER A 74 -33.77 -7.52 -3.55
N LEU A 75 -33.78 -7.34 -4.87
CA LEU A 75 -33.84 -6.02 -5.49
C LEU A 75 -34.98 -5.14 -4.97
N ALA A 76 -36.16 -5.71 -4.72
CA ALA A 76 -37.32 -4.97 -4.21
C ALA A 76 -37.07 -4.42 -2.80
N GLU A 77 -36.54 -5.23 -1.89
CA GLU A 77 -36.18 -4.82 -0.52
C GLU A 77 -35.12 -3.72 -0.53
N LYS A 78 -34.11 -3.84 -1.40
CA LYS A 78 -33.05 -2.84 -1.56
C LYS A 78 -33.61 -1.48 -1.99
N VAL A 79 -34.57 -1.45 -2.90
CA VAL A 79 -35.23 -0.21 -3.31
C VAL A 79 -36.04 0.40 -2.17
N GLN A 80 -36.71 -0.42 -1.34
CA GLN A 80 -37.43 0.07 -0.17
C GLN A 80 -36.53 0.71 0.88
N ILE A 81 -35.30 0.22 1.05
CA ILE A 81 -34.29 0.86 1.92
C ILE A 81 -33.88 2.24 1.40
N ILE A 82 -33.89 2.42 0.07
CA ILE A 82 -33.56 3.70 -0.57
C ILE A 82 -34.76 4.65 -0.63
N ALA A 83 -36.00 4.14 -0.58
CA ALA A 83 -37.23 4.92 -0.66
C ALA A 83 -37.27 6.17 0.27
N PRO A 84 -36.73 6.14 1.51
CA PRO A 84 -36.72 7.32 2.39
C PRO A 84 -35.92 8.51 1.85
N TYR A 85 -35.00 8.31 0.91
CA TYR A 85 -34.20 9.39 0.30
C TYR A 85 -34.96 10.19 -0.76
N PHE A 86 -36.14 9.73 -1.22
CA PHE A 86 -37.03 10.54 -2.05
C PHE A 86 -37.67 11.64 -1.21
N SER A 87 -37.71 12.88 -1.70
CA SER A 87 -38.44 13.97 -1.06
C SER A 87 -39.95 13.71 -1.14
N ASN A 88 -40.43 13.15 -2.24
CA ASN A 88 -41.80 12.69 -2.41
C ASN A 88 -42.04 11.41 -1.60
N LYS A 89 -42.85 11.50 -0.54
CA LYS A 89 -43.15 10.40 0.38
C LYS A 89 -44.31 9.50 -0.05
N SER A 90 -44.75 9.62 -1.31
CA SER A 90 -45.76 8.72 -1.87
C SER A 90 -45.24 7.27 -1.87
N PRO A 91 -46.09 6.26 -1.60
CA PRO A 91 -45.65 4.88 -1.56
C PRO A 91 -45.18 4.40 -2.94
N ILE A 92 -43.98 3.82 -3.01
CA ILE A 92 -43.47 3.16 -4.21
C ILE A 92 -44.13 1.78 -4.28
N THR A 93 -45.10 1.63 -5.19
CA THR A 93 -45.84 0.36 -5.38
C THR A 93 -45.29 -0.47 -6.54
N GLN A 94 -44.64 0.18 -7.51
CA GLN A 94 -44.08 -0.47 -8.69
C GLN A 94 -42.70 0.10 -9.03
N VAL A 95 -41.78 -0.77 -9.44
CA VAL A 95 -40.42 -0.41 -9.84
C VAL A 95 -40.07 -1.11 -11.14
N GLN A 96 -39.72 -0.33 -12.16
CA GLN A 96 -39.20 -0.84 -13.44
C GLN A 96 -37.68 -0.71 -13.45
N LEU A 97 -36.99 -1.85 -13.51
CA LEU A 97 -35.53 -1.92 -13.63
C LEU A 97 -35.15 -1.99 -15.11
N VAL A 98 -34.48 -0.94 -15.59
CA VAL A 98 -33.86 -0.90 -16.91
C VAL A 98 -32.35 -1.06 -16.78
N THR A 99 -31.82 -2.21 -17.20
CA THR A 99 -30.42 -2.59 -16.98
C THR A 99 -29.83 -3.43 -18.12
N ILE A 100 -28.51 -3.63 -18.13
CA ILE A 100 -27.83 -4.56 -19.03
C ILE A 100 -27.68 -5.91 -18.29
N PRO A 101 -28.27 -7.01 -18.78
CA PRO A 101 -28.14 -8.32 -18.13
C PRO A 101 -26.75 -8.91 -18.31
N ARG A 102 -26.33 -9.79 -17.39
CA ARG A 102 -25.08 -10.57 -17.49
C ARG A 102 -25.09 -11.46 -18.73
N LEU A 103 -23.97 -11.55 -19.44
CA LEU A 103 -23.69 -12.61 -20.43
C LEU A 103 -22.67 -13.61 -19.88
N ILE A 104 -23.03 -14.90 -19.77
CA ILE A 104 -22.15 -16.02 -19.37
C ILE A 104 -21.29 -15.71 -18.11
N LEU A 105 -21.88 -15.04 -17.10
CA LEU A 105 -21.26 -14.64 -15.81
C LEU A 105 -20.44 -13.35 -15.76
N ASN A 106 -20.34 -12.55 -16.83
CA ASN A 106 -19.56 -11.31 -16.75
C ASN A 106 -20.16 -10.19 -17.60
N THR A 107 -20.51 -9.07 -16.97
CA THR A 107 -20.92 -7.86 -17.69
C THR A 107 -20.62 -6.63 -16.86
N PHE A 108 -20.02 -5.64 -17.50
CA PHE A 108 -19.84 -4.31 -16.92
C PHE A 108 -21.10 -3.47 -17.16
N ARG A 109 -21.70 -2.97 -16.08
CA ARG A 109 -22.97 -2.24 -16.11
C ARG A 109 -22.70 -0.78 -15.77
N PRO A 110 -22.45 0.09 -16.76
CA PRO A 110 -22.11 1.49 -16.52
C PRO A 110 -23.24 2.23 -15.81
N VAL A 111 -24.50 1.90 -16.12
CA VAL A 111 -25.67 2.49 -15.47
C VAL A 111 -26.86 1.51 -15.46
N SER A 112 -27.60 1.50 -14.35
CA SER A 112 -28.90 0.85 -14.19
C SER A 112 -29.91 1.89 -13.71
N PHE A 113 -31.16 1.81 -14.18
CA PHE A 113 -32.23 2.74 -13.79
C PHE A 113 -33.38 2.00 -13.11
N TYR A 114 -33.80 2.48 -11.95
CA TYR A 114 -34.99 2.02 -11.24
C TYR A 114 -36.03 3.12 -11.29
N LEU A 115 -37.04 2.97 -12.15
CA LEU A 115 -38.13 3.94 -12.28
C LEU A 115 -39.21 3.57 -11.26
N CYS A 116 -39.46 4.46 -10.30
CA CYS A 116 -40.36 4.24 -9.17
C CYS A 116 -41.72 4.89 -9.43
N TYR A 117 -42.80 4.10 -9.39
CA TYR A 117 -44.16 4.55 -9.68
C TYR A 117 -45.10 4.36 -8.48
N THR A 118 -46.13 5.21 -8.43
CA THR A 118 -47.31 5.02 -7.55
C THR A 118 -48.30 4.01 -8.14
N ASP A 119 -49.32 3.66 -7.37
CA ASP A 119 -50.46 2.83 -7.76
C ASP A 119 -51.27 3.43 -8.94
N GLN A 120 -51.27 4.75 -9.04
CA GLN A 120 -51.86 5.51 -10.14
C GLN A 120 -50.92 5.63 -11.36
N ASN A 121 -49.82 4.85 -11.41
CA ASN A 121 -48.84 4.84 -12.49
C ASN A 121 -48.18 6.22 -12.73
N THR A 122 -48.05 7.02 -11.68
CA THR A 122 -47.35 8.30 -11.70
C THR A 122 -45.89 8.09 -11.29
N LEU A 123 -44.95 8.64 -12.06
CA LEU A 123 -43.52 8.52 -11.77
C LEU A 123 -43.17 9.39 -10.56
N ILE A 124 -42.74 8.75 -9.47
CA ILE A 124 -42.28 9.42 -8.23
C ILE A 124 -40.88 9.98 -8.46
N GLY A 125 -40.04 9.20 -9.12
CA GLY A 125 -38.67 9.54 -9.46
C GLY A 125 -37.89 8.29 -9.86
N MET A 126 -36.57 8.39 -9.87
CA MET A 126 -35.69 7.32 -10.32
C MET A 126 -34.49 7.15 -9.40
N ILE A 127 -34.06 5.91 -9.21
CA ILE A 127 -32.72 5.59 -8.72
C ILE A 127 -31.82 5.31 -9.93
N ALA A 128 -30.76 6.09 -10.12
CA ALA A 128 -29.74 5.84 -11.14
C ALA A 128 -28.48 5.26 -10.47
N GLU A 129 -28.27 3.96 -10.61
CA GLU A 129 -27.06 3.28 -10.15
C GLU A 129 -25.98 3.40 -11.23
N VAL A 130 -24.84 4.01 -10.91
CA VAL A 130 -23.73 4.24 -11.83
C VAL A 130 -22.51 3.48 -11.36
N THR A 131 -21.90 2.68 -12.25
CA THR A 131 -20.64 1.98 -11.97
C THR A 131 -19.48 2.60 -12.76
N ASN A 132 -18.42 3.00 -12.07
CA ASN A 132 -17.23 3.57 -12.72
C ASN A 132 -16.27 2.48 -13.22
N THR A 133 -15.24 2.86 -13.97
CA THR A 133 -14.22 1.91 -14.48
C THR A 133 -13.33 1.32 -13.39
N TYR A 134 -13.42 1.82 -12.15
CA TYR A 134 -12.78 1.25 -10.96
C TYR A 134 -13.66 0.20 -10.26
N LYS A 135 -14.82 -0.15 -10.85
CA LYS A 135 -15.84 -1.06 -10.30
C LYS A 135 -16.42 -0.59 -8.96
N GLU A 136 -16.48 0.71 -8.76
CA GLU A 136 -17.24 1.30 -7.67
C GLU A 136 -18.62 1.68 -8.17
N SER A 137 -19.63 1.53 -7.33
CA SER A 137 -21.00 1.91 -7.63
C SER A 137 -21.44 3.05 -6.72
N TYR A 138 -22.27 3.92 -7.27
CA TYR A 138 -22.95 4.99 -6.55
C TYR A 138 -24.38 5.07 -7.08
N PHE A 139 -25.34 5.41 -6.22
CA PHE A 139 -26.71 5.62 -6.66
C PHE A 139 -27.11 7.08 -6.46
N TYR A 140 -27.80 7.62 -7.46
CA TYR A 140 -28.46 8.92 -7.37
C TYR A 140 -29.95 8.69 -7.19
N VAL A 141 -30.56 9.38 -6.24
CA VAL A 141 -32.02 9.57 -6.20
C VAL A 141 -32.32 10.84 -6.97
N VAL A 142 -33.14 10.74 -8.02
CA VAL A 142 -33.44 11.85 -8.92
C VAL A 142 -34.96 11.98 -9.03
N GLU A 143 -35.46 13.18 -8.78
CA GLU A 143 -36.89 13.48 -8.76
C GLU A 143 -37.29 14.42 -9.90
N PRO A 144 -38.54 14.34 -10.42
CA PRO A 144 -39.01 15.22 -11.48
C PRO A 144 -39.15 16.68 -11.01
N ASN A 145 -38.64 17.62 -11.81
CA ASN A 145 -38.81 19.05 -11.58
C ASN A 145 -39.99 19.59 -12.40
N GLY A 146 -41.22 19.26 -11.99
CA GLY A 146 -42.47 19.68 -12.64
C GLY A 146 -42.85 18.90 -13.90
N ASP A 147 -41.92 18.73 -14.85
CA ASP A 147 -42.07 17.81 -15.99
C ASP A 147 -41.62 16.40 -15.56
N ALA A 148 -42.54 15.44 -15.57
CA ALA A 148 -42.29 14.04 -15.20
C ALA A 148 -41.13 13.39 -15.97
N THR A 149 -40.71 13.97 -17.10
CA THR A 149 -39.63 13.43 -17.92
C THR A 149 -38.26 14.07 -17.67
N ARG A 150 -38.17 15.19 -16.93
CA ARG A 150 -36.92 15.94 -16.72
C ARG A 150 -36.53 16.00 -15.24
N MET A 151 -35.29 15.62 -14.94
CA MET A 151 -34.78 15.51 -13.57
C MET A 151 -33.33 16.00 -13.51
N SER A 152 -32.88 16.47 -12.34
CA SER A 152 -31.50 16.92 -12.16
C SER A 152 -30.94 16.57 -10.79
N VAL A 153 -29.62 16.35 -10.71
CA VAL A 153 -28.90 16.07 -9.45
C VAL A 153 -27.46 16.56 -9.53
N ASP A 154 -26.91 16.98 -8.39
CA ASP A 154 -25.51 17.35 -8.29
C ASP A 154 -24.59 16.15 -8.49
N LYS A 155 -23.51 16.34 -9.25
CA LYS A 155 -22.55 15.28 -9.55
C LYS A 155 -21.67 14.99 -8.32
N ALA A 156 -22.00 13.91 -7.61
CA ALA A 156 -21.24 13.45 -6.44
C ALA A 156 -20.25 12.28 -6.68
N PHE A 157 -20.08 11.79 -7.92
CA PHE A 157 -19.33 10.56 -8.19
C PHE A 157 -18.30 10.69 -9.32
N HIS A 158 -17.10 10.13 -9.12
CA HIS A 158 -16.04 10.06 -10.12
C HIS A 158 -16.28 8.94 -11.15
N VAL A 159 -16.93 9.28 -12.27
CA VAL A 159 -17.22 8.32 -13.36
C VAL A 159 -16.14 8.30 -14.44
N SER A 160 -15.41 9.41 -14.64
CA SER A 160 -14.42 9.55 -15.72
C SER A 160 -13.20 10.34 -15.27
N PRO A 161 -11.96 9.89 -15.57
CA PRO A 161 -10.72 10.60 -15.22
C PRO A 161 -10.53 11.89 -16.02
N PHE A 162 -11.42 12.20 -16.96
CA PHE A 162 -11.35 13.34 -17.87
C PHE A 162 -12.37 14.45 -17.51
N PHE A 163 -13.04 14.32 -16.37
CA PHE A 163 -13.95 15.32 -15.81
C PHE A 163 -13.73 15.44 -14.30
N GLU A 164 -13.88 16.65 -13.78
CA GLU A 164 -13.82 16.93 -12.34
C GLU A 164 -15.12 16.51 -11.63
N GLU A 165 -15.13 16.48 -10.30
CA GLU A 165 -16.33 16.21 -9.48
C GLU A 165 -17.15 17.47 -9.19
N GLN A 166 -17.28 18.37 -10.16
CA GLN A 166 -18.06 19.60 -10.01
C GLN A 166 -19.02 19.77 -11.19
N GLY A 167 -20.29 20.06 -10.92
CA GLY A 167 -21.34 20.24 -11.93
C GLY A 167 -22.59 19.41 -11.65
N GLN A 168 -23.51 19.37 -12.62
CA GLN A 168 -24.82 18.73 -12.48
C GLN A 168 -25.09 17.73 -13.61
N TYR A 169 -25.83 16.68 -13.27
CA TYR A 169 -26.43 15.78 -14.25
C TYR A 169 -27.89 16.17 -14.49
N HIS A 170 -28.28 16.29 -15.75
CA HIS A 170 -29.67 16.45 -16.17
C HIS A 170 -30.11 15.20 -16.93
N PHE A 171 -31.17 14.56 -16.43
CA PHE A 171 -31.76 13.37 -17.01
C PHE A 171 -33.03 13.72 -17.76
N ARG A 172 -33.20 13.14 -18.95
CA ARG A 172 -34.49 13.08 -19.64
C ARG A 172 -34.84 11.63 -19.95
N ILE A 173 -35.97 11.16 -19.44
CA ILE A 173 -36.36 9.75 -19.58
C ILE A 173 -37.74 9.65 -20.19
N LYS A 174 -37.86 8.72 -21.14
CA LYS A 174 -39.12 8.36 -21.76
C LYS A 174 -39.24 6.84 -21.77
N ASN A 175 -40.10 6.32 -20.90
CA ASN A 175 -40.39 4.90 -20.82
C ASN A 175 -41.83 4.61 -21.31
N THR A 176 -41.97 4.07 -22.52
CA THR A 176 -43.27 3.76 -23.15
C THR A 176 -43.38 2.27 -23.47
N PRO A 177 -44.59 1.73 -23.76
CA PRO A 177 -44.73 0.32 -24.11
C PRO A 177 -43.95 -0.15 -25.37
N THR A 178 -43.53 0.78 -26.23
CA THR A 178 -42.86 0.47 -27.51
C THR A 178 -41.40 0.93 -27.56
N GLN A 179 -40.99 1.85 -26.71
CA GLN A 179 -39.68 2.48 -26.74
C GLN A 179 -39.21 2.88 -25.34
N PHE A 180 -37.91 2.74 -25.10
CA PHE A 180 -37.21 3.34 -23.96
C PHE A 180 -36.13 4.29 -24.47
N GLU A 181 -36.06 5.46 -23.87
CA GLU A 181 -35.07 6.49 -24.16
C GLU A 181 -34.59 7.15 -22.86
N VAL A 182 -33.27 7.35 -22.76
CA VAL A 182 -32.63 8.08 -21.67
C VAL A 182 -31.53 8.97 -22.21
N HIS A 183 -31.61 10.25 -21.88
CA HIS A 183 -30.61 11.26 -22.18
C HIS A 183 -30.03 11.77 -20.86
N ILE A 184 -28.71 11.70 -20.72
CA ILE A 184 -27.97 12.19 -19.55
C ILE A 184 -27.01 13.27 -20.04
N GLU A 185 -27.26 14.50 -19.63
CA GLU A 185 -26.41 15.65 -19.92
C GLU A 185 -25.62 16.02 -18.67
N TYR A 186 -24.33 16.30 -18.84
CA TYR A 186 -23.44 16.79 -17.79
C TYR A 186 -23.06 18.22 -18.08
N THR A 187 -23.40 19.11 -17.15
CA THR A 187 -23.17 20.55 -17.24
C THR A 187 -22.24 21.02 -16.12
N ARG A 188 -21.51 22.10 -16.36
CA ARG A 188 -20.78 22.86 -15.35
C ARG A 188 -20.90 24.34 -15.67
N ASP A 189 -21.24 25.16 -14.69
CA ASP A 189 -21.52 26.59 -14.87
C ASP A 189 -22.53 26.82 -16.01
N GLU A 190 -23.61 26.01 -16.05
CA GLU A 190 -24.65 26.00 -17.09
C GLU A 190 -24.16 25.68 -18.53
N LYS A 191 -22.91 25.26 -18.70
CA LYS A 191 -22.36 24.85 -20.00
C LYS A 191 -22.35 23.33 -20.16
N PRO A 192 -22.89 22.78 -21.27
CA PRO A 192 -22.87 21.35 -21.52
C PRO A 192 -21.45 20.88 -21.87
N LEU A 193 -20.91 19.96 -21.06
CA LEU A 193 -19.59 19.38 -21.27
C LEU A 193 -19.66 18.04 -22.00
N PHE A 194 -20.73 17.29 -21.75
CA PHE A 194 -20.93 15.93 -22.27
C PHE A 194 -22.41 15.53 -22.23
N TYR A 195 -22.82 14.70 -23.19
CA TYR A 195 -24.06 13.93 -23.04
C TYR A 195 -23.85 12.46 -23.43
N ALA A 196 -24.66 11.60 -22.80
CA ALA A 196 -24.88 10.22 -23.20
C ALA A 196 -26.36 10.02 -23.51
N ASN A 197 -26.67 9.41 -24.64
CA ASN A 197 -28.04 9.14 -25.06
C ASN A 197 -28.20 7.67 -25.42
N PHE A 198 -29.24 7.01 -24.90
CA PHE A 198 -29.64 5.68 -25.32
C PHE A 198 -31.08 5.71 -25.84
N ILE A 199 -31.28 5.15 -27.03
CA ILE A 199 -32.59 5.00 -27.66
C ILE A 199 -32.74 3.55 -28.11
N GLY A 200 -33.80 2.88 -27.65
CA GLY A 200 -34.06 1.48 -28.00
C GLY A 200 -35.55 1.14 -28.14
N LYS A 201 -35.84 0.21 -29.05
CA LYS A 201 -37.18 -0.34 -29.27
C LYS A 201 -37.41 -1.52 -28.35
N LYS A 202 -38.64 -1.64 -27.84
CA LYS A 202 -39.03 -2.72 -26.93
C LYS A 202 -39.59 -3.91 -27.69
N HIS A 203 -39.20 -5.10 -27.26
CA HIS A 203 -39.60 -6.37 -27.81
C HIS A 203 -40.02 -7.31 -26.67
N PRO A 204 -41.03 -8.18 -26.86
CA PRO A 204 -41.45 -9.11 -25.81
C PRO A 204 -40.33 -10.10 -25.49
N ILE A 205 -40.18 -10.45 -24.21
CA ILE A 205 -39.25 -11.49 -23.75
C ILE A 205 -39.80 -12.85 -24.16
N ASN A 206 -39.24 -13.44 -25.21
CA ASN A 206 -39.51 -14.81 -25.62
C ASN A 206 -38.25 -15.44 -26.25
N THR A 207 -38.25 -16.76 -26.39
CA THR A 207 -37.10 -17.51 -26.92
C THR A 207 -36.62 -16.99 -28.27
N LEU A 208 -37.53 -16.65 -29.18
CA LEU A 208 -37.17 -16.16 -30.52
C LEU A 208 -36.42 -14.83 -30.47
N ASN A 209 -36.90 -13.87 -29.69
CA ASN A 209 -36.27 -12.55 -29.56
C ASN A 209 -34.94 -12.62 -28.81
N ILE A 210 -34.82 -13.48 -27.80
CA ILE A 210 -33.54 -13.70 -27.10
C ILE A 210 -32.50 -14.32 -28.05
N LEU A 211 -32.88 -15.34 -28.83
CA LEU A 211 -31.97 -15.96 -29.81
C LEU A 211 -31.55 -14.97 -30.90
N ARG A 212 -32.47 -14.12 -31.40
CA ARG A 212 -32.14 -13.04 -32.34
C ARG A 212 -31.15 -12.05 -31.73
N LEU A 213 -31.37 -11.63 -30.49
CA LEU A 213 -30.45 -10.75 -29.77
C LEU A 213 -29.05 -11.37 -29.69
N LEU A 214 -28.96 -12.64 -29.32
CA LEU A 214 -27.68 -13.35 -29.21
C LEU A 214 -27.00 -13.56 -30.56
N LEU A 215 -27.76 -13.73 -31.65
CA LEU A 215 -27.21 -13.90 -32.99
C LEU A 215 -26.65 -12.59 -33.56
N PHE A 216 -27.39 -11.48 -33.42
CA PHE A 216 -27.02 -10.20 -34.02
C PHE A 216 -26.16 -9.32 -33.11
N TYR A 217 -26.18 -9.56 -31.79
CA TYR A 217 -25.44 -8.78 -30.79
C TYR A 217 -24.68 -9.66 -29.78
N PRO A 218 -23.96 -10.72 -30.22
CA PRO A 218 -23.46 -11.80 -29.35
C PRO A 218 -22.53 -11.33 -28.23
N LEU A 219 -21.72 -10.30 -28.46
CA LEU A 219 -20.70 -9.83 -27.52
C LEU A 219 -20.95 -8.40 -27.03
N THR A 220 -22.10 -7.81 -27.36
CA THR A 220 -22.33 -6.38 -27.16
C THR A 220 -22.23 -5.97 -25.69
N ALA A 221 -22.79 -6.75 -24.77
CA ALA A 221 -22.70 -6.50 -23.32
C ALA A 221 -21.27 -6.61 -22.77
N VAL A 222 -20.47 -7.57 -23.25
CA VAL A 222 -19.07 -7.77 -22.82
C VAL A 222 -18.15 -6.69 -23.39
N LEU A 223 -18.46 -6.19 -24.59
CA LEU A 223 -17.67 -5.17 -25.29
C LEU A 223 -17.85 -3.75 -24.74
N VAL A 224 -18.81 -3.50 -23.83
CA VAL A 224 -19.02 -2.16 -23.24
C VAL A 224 -17.76 -1.65 -22.54
N PHE A 225 -17.16 -2.46 -21.65
CA PHE A 225 -15.96 -2.05 -20.91
C PHE A 225 -14.70 -1.89 -21.78
N PRO A 226 -14.35 -2.84 -22.69
CA PRO A 226 -13.27 -2.64 -23.66
C PRO A 226 -13.44 -1.40 -24.52
N ARG A 227 -14.68 -1.07 -24.94
CA ARG A 227 -14.96 0.16 -25.70
C ARG A 227 -14.67 1.40 -24.86
N ILE A 228 -15.09 1.44 -23.60
CA ILE A 228 -14.79 2.56 -22.69
C ILE A 228 -13.28 2.75 -22.55
N LEU A 229 -12.53 1.66 -22.35
CA LEU A 229 -11.05 1.72 -22.26
C LEU A 229 -10.39 2.17 -23.56
N ALA A 230 -10.86 1.67 -24.72
CA ALA A 230 -10.35 2.09 -26.03
C ALA A 230 -10.59 3.58 -26.28
N GLN A 231 -11.77 4.09 -25.93
CA GLN A 231 -12.09 5.52 -26.06
C GLN A 231 -11.28 6.37 -25.06
N ALA A 232 -11.09 5.90 -23.83
CA ALA A 232 -10.23 6.55 -22.85
C ALA A 232 -8.76 6.61 -23.32
N PHE A 233 -8.26 5.53 -23.91
CA PHE A 233 -6.92 5.50 -24.53
C PHE A 233 -6.83 6.53 -25.67
N GLN A 234 -7.84 6.61 -26.54
CA GLN A 234 -7.85 7.60 -27.61
C GLN A 234 -7.83 9.05 -27.09
N LEU A 235 -8.60 9.33 -26.02
CA LEU A 235 -8.65 10.64 -25.38
C LEU A 235 -7.32 11.01 -24.71
N SER A 236 -6.68 10.03 -24.06
CA SER A 236 -5.40 10.22 -23.36
C SER A 236 -4.23 10.39 -24.34
N VAL A 237 -4.07 9.45 -25.28
CA VAL A 237 -2.88 9.37 -26.14
C VAL A 237 -2.96 10.29 -27.35
N PHE A 238 -4.05 10.25 -28.10
CA PHE A 238 -4.17 11.03 -29.34
C PHE A 238 -4.68 12.44 -29.08
N LYS A 239 -5.54 12.63 -28.07
CA LYS A 239 -6.10 13.94 -27.74
C LYS A 239 -5.41 14.64 -26.56
N LYS A 240 -4.50 13.99 -25.83
CA LYS A 240 -3.69 14.58 -24.74
C LYS A 240 -4.55 15.34 -23.71
N ILE A 241 -5.73 14.81 -23.38
CA ILE A 241 -6.63 15.43 -22.40
C ILE A 241 -6.05 15.23 -21.00
N LYS A 242 -6.13 16.26 -20.14
CA LYS A 242 -5.66 16.22 -18.75
C LYS A 242 -6.41 15.13 -17.97
N HIS A 243 -5.66 14.36 -17.18
CA HIS A 243 -6.22 13.39 -16.25
C HIS A 243 -6.38 14.04 -14.88
N TYR A 244 -7.53 13.82 -14.27
CA TYR A 244 -7.80 14.18 -12.89
C TYR A 244 -7.60 12.95 -12.02
N SER A 245 -6.75 13.09 -11.01
CA SER A 245 -6.56 12.07 -10.00
C SER A 245 -7.87 11.86 -9.26
N LYS A 246 -8.21 10.60 -9.00
CA LYS A 246 -9.38 10.25 -8.21
C LYS A 246 -9.29 10.92 -6.81
N PRO A 247 -10.25 11.75 -6.41
CA PRO A 247 -10.27 12.34 -5.08
C PRO A 247 -10.60 11.30 -3.99
N LYS A 248 -10.28 11.61 -2.73
CA LYS A 248 -10.75 10.82 -1.58
C LYS A 248 -12.27 11.00 -1.48
N LEU A 249 -13.01 9.91 -1.74
CA LEU A 249 -14.47 9.90 -1.85
C LEU A 249 -15.15 10.37 -0.54
N LYS A 250 -16.23 11.17 -0.67
CA LYS A 250 -17.11 11.65 0.42
C LYS A 250 -18.57 11.36 0.05
N GLY A 251 -19.37 10.78 0.96
CA GLY A 251 -20.84 10.67 0.79
C GLY A 251 -21.48 9.44 1.45
N GLU A 252 -22.75 9.58 1.88
CA GLU A 252 -23.55 8.57 2.59
C GLU A 252 -24.16 7.48 1.68
N HIS A 253 -24.28 7.74 0.37
CA HIS A 253 -24.94 6.86 -0.61
C HIS A 253 -24.00 5.88 -1.33
N MET A 254 -22.87 5.52 -0.72
CA MET A 254 -21.87 4.65 -1.36
C MET A 254 -22.26 3.17 -1.26
N LEU A 255 -22.38 2.50 -2.40
CA LEU A 255 -22.70 1.06 -2.49
C LEU A 255 -21.49 0.34 -3.09
N ARG A 256 -20.67 -0.32 -2.27
CA ARG A 256 -19.47 -1.04 -2.74
C ARG A 256 -19.83 -2.49 -3.12
N PRO A 257 -19.77 -2.89 -4.39
CA PRO A 257 -19.57 -4.31 -4.70
C PRO A 257 -18.17 -4.72 -4.28
N MET A 258 -18.06 -5.77 -3.46
CA MET A 258 -16.83 -6.54 -3.38
C MET A 258 -16.80 -7.59 -4.49
N GLU A 259 -16.66 -7.19 -5.76
CA GLU A 259 -16.39 -8.16 -6.83
C GLU A 259 -14.91 -8.55 -6.86
N LEU A 260 -14.53 -9.48 -5.98
CA LEU A 260 -13.23 -10.14 -6.07
C LEU A 260 -13.18 -10.96 -7.36
N ASN A 261 -12.15 -10.76 -8.18
CA ASN A 261 -11.87 -11.67 -9.29
C ASN A 261 -11.48 -13.06 -8.76
N TRP A 262 -11.44 -14.07 -9.63
CA TRP A 262 -11.15 -15.45 -9.20
C TRP A 262 -9.83 -15.60 -8.41
N LEU A 263 -8.77 -14.87 -8.79
CA LEU A 263 -7.49 -14.87 -8.07
C LEU A 263 -7.63 -14.27 -6.67
N GLN A 264 -8.35 -13.15 -6.55
CA GLN A 264 -8.62 -12.48 -5.28
C GLN A 264 -9.52 -13.33 -4.37
N LYS A 265 -10.57 -13.98 -4.91
CA LYS A 265 -11.41 -14.93 -4.16
C LYS A 265 -10.59 -16.11 -3.65
N LYS A 266 -9.70 -16.66 -4.48
CA LYS A 266 -8.81 -17.74 -4.07
C LYS A 266 -7.84 -17.30 -2.97
N ALA A 267 -7.29 -16.09 -3.06
CA ALA A 267 -6.41 -15.53 -2.04
C ALA A 267 -7.17 -15.30 -0.71
N LEU A 268 -8.39 -14.77 -0.77
CA LEU A 268 -9.26 -14.59 0.39
C LEU A 268 -9.60 -15.94 1.04
N HIS A 269 -10.01 -16.93 0.26
CA HIS A 269 -10.29 -18.28 0.77
C HIS A 269 -9.07 -18.92 1.42
N ARG A 270 -7.87 -18.75 0.85
CA ARG A 270 -6.64 -19.23 1.48
C ARG A 270 -6.38 -18.56 2.83
N LEU A 271 -6.56 -17.24 2.88
CA LEU A 271 -6.39 -16.48 4.11
C LEU A 271 -7.40 -16.93 5.17
N GLN A 272 -8.67 -17.14 4.78
CA GLN A 272 -9.70 -17.69 5.66
C GLN A 272 -9.44 -19.13 6.09
N SER A 273 -8.87 -19.97 5.21
CA SER A 273 -8.53 -21.35 5.58
C SER A 273 -7.43 -21.44 6.65
N GLN A 274 -6.65 -20.37 6.83
CA GLN A 274 -5.65 -20.29 7.90
C GLN A 274 -6.24 -19.79 9.24
N CYS A 275 -7.53 -19.41 9.31
CA CYS A 275 -8.16 -18.98 10.56
C CYS A 275 -8.01 -20.01 11.70
N GLN A 276 -7.95 -21.30 11.38
CA GLN A 276 -7.98 -22.40 12.35
C GLN A 276 -6.61 -22.98 12.71
N THR A 277 -5.54 -22.53 12.06
CA THR A 277 -4.19 -23.14 12.15
C THR A 277 -3.18 -22.28 12.89
N LEU A 278 -3.54 -21.03 13.23
CA LEU A 278 -2.64 -20.08 13.86
C LEU A 278 -2.45 -20.39 15.34
N SER A 279 -1.20 -20.29 15.80
CA SER A 279 -0.79 -20.71 17.13
C SER A 279 -0.87 -19.62 18.19
N SER A 280 -0.87 -18.34 17.80
CA SER A 280 -0.88 -17.22 18.75
C SER A 280 -1.40 -15.92 18.12
N GLY A 281 -2.06 -15.10 18.92
CA GLY A 281 -2.56 -13.77 18.57
C GLY A 281 -3.89 -13.79 17.84
N HIS A 282 -4.38 -12.58 17.57
CA HIS A 282 -5.61 -12.33 16.83
C HIS A 282 -5.38 -11.22 15.81
N LEU A 283 -5.79 -11.45 14.56
CA LEU A 283 -5.80 -10.45 13.51
C LEU A 283 -7.22 -10.23 12.98
N THR A 284 -7.74 -9.02 13.19
CA THR A 284 -8.97 -8.56 12.54
C THR A 284 -8.63 -7.91 11.20
N ILE A 285 -9.18 -8.44 10.11
CA ILE A 285 -9.07 -7.87 8.77
C ILE A 285 -10.40 -7.26 8.38
N ARG A 286 -10.44 -5.92 8.26
CA ARG A 286 -11.63 -5.21 7.76
C ARG A 286 -11.52 -5.02 6.26
N LEU A 287 -12.52 -5.49 5.54
CA LEU A 287 -12.60 -5.39 4.08
C LEU A 287 -13.22 -4.05 3.65
N PRO A 288 -13.07 -3.65 2.36
CA PRO A 288 -13.66 -2.40 1.88
C PRO A 288 -15.19 -2.32 2.03
N ASN A 289 -15.88 -3.45 2.10
CA ASN A 289 -17.33 -3.55 2.32
C ASN A 289 -17.70 -3.61 3.81
N GLN A 290 -16.79 -3.26 4.72
CA GLN A 290 -16.95 -3.33 6.18
C GLN A 290 -17.11 -4.75 6.75
N GLN A 291 -17.03 -5.79 5.93
CA GLN A 291 -17.00 -7.15 6.43
C GLN A 291 -15.68 -7.41 7.17
N GLU A 292 -15.77 -8.11 8.29
CA GLU A 292 -14.61 -8.48 9.10
C GLU A 292 -14.26 -9.96 8.91
N ILE A 293 -12.96 -10.23 8.92
CA ILE A 293 -12.40 -11.58 8.96
C ILE A 293 -11.47 -11.63 10.16
N HIS A 294 -11.72 -12.57 11.06
CA HIS A 294 -10.91 -12.79 12.24
C HIS A 294 -10.01 -14.01 12.02
N LEU A 295 -8.72 -13.85 12.25
CA LEU A 295 -7.73 -14.94 12.22
C LEU A 295 -7.15 -15.13 13.63
N GLY A 296 -7.03 -16.39 14.07
CA GLY A 296 -6.47 -16.73 15.40
C GLY A 296 -7.53 -16.84 16.51
N GLN A 297 -7.09 -16.96 17.76
CA GLN A 297 -7.95 -17.08 18.95
C GLN A 297 -7.58 -15.99 19.97
N ASP A 298 -8.57 -15.49 20.71
CA ASP A 298 -8.44 -14.32 21.61
C ASP A 298 -7.64 -14.56 22.90
N SER A 299 -6.97 -15.69 23.06
CA SER A 299 -6.50 -16.13 24.37
C SER A 299 -5.04 -15.79 24.69
N GLN A 300 -4.10 -15.66 23.72
CA GLN A 300 -2.69 -15.26 23.97
C GLN A 300 -1.98 -14.75 22.68
N GLY A 301 -1.33 -13.57 22.70
CA GLY A 301 -0.46 -13.06 21.62
C GLY A 301 -0.80 -11.66 21.08
N SER A 302 -0.20 -11.25 19.96
CA SER A 302 -0.41 -9.92 19.35
C SER A 302 -1.85 -9.72 18.86
N GLN A 303 -2.46 -8.59 19.24
CA GLN A 303 -3.79 -8.15 18.83
C GLN A 303 -3.66 -7.08 17.74
N ALA A 304 -3.98 -7.44 16.50
CA ALA A 304 -3.71 -6.60 15.34
C ALA A 304 -4.97 -6.34 14.51
N GLU A 305 -5.02 -5.18 13.85
CA GLU A 305 -6.08 -4.80 12.93
C GLU A 305 -5.48 -4.38 11.58
N LEU A 306 -5.99 -4.94 10.49
CA LEU A 306 -5.59 -4.62 9.12
C LEU A 306 -6.83 -4.18 8.32
N ASN A 307 -6.81 -2.93 7.87
CA ASN A 307 -7.92 -2.30 7.16
C ASN A 307 -7.62 -2.22 5.66
N ILE A 308 -8.27 -3.08 4.87
CA ILE A 308 -8.11 -3.12 3.42
C ILE A 308 -9.02 -2.06 2.80
N SER A 309 -8.42 -1.08 2.11
CA SER A 309 -9.13 -0.07 1.36
C SER A 309 -9.33 -0.46 -0.11
N ASN A 310 -8.47 -1.35 -0.64
CA ASN A 310 -8.44 -1.73 -2.05
C ASN A 310 -8.23 -3.24 -2.25
N THR A 311 -9.11 -3.91 -3.00
CA THR A 311 -9.06 -5.36 -3.24
C THR A 311 -7.85 -5.81 -4.08
N HIS A 312 -7.15 -4.89 -4.76
CA HIS A 312 -5.87 -5.19 -5.40
C HIS A 312 -4.79 -5.64 -4.39
N PHE A 313 -4.98 -5.35 -3.09
CA PHE A 313 -4.20 -5.92 -1.99
C PHE A 313 -4.00 -7.44 -2.14
N PHE A 314 -5.07 -8.22 -2.34
CA PHE A 314 -4.97 -9.67 -2.43
C PHE A 314 -4.11 -10.13 -3.61
N SER A 315 -4.19 -9.43 -4.75
CA SER A 315 -3.33 -9.68 -5.90
C SER A 315 -1.87 -9.30 -5.64
N ALA A 316 -1.65 -8.22 -4.88
CA ALA A 316 -0.31 -7.78 -4.49
C ALA A 316 0.37 -8.80 -3.56
N ILE A 317 -0.34 -9.31 -2.55
CA ILE A 317 0.17 -10.37 -1.67
C ILE A 317 0.46 -11.64 -2.45
N GLN A 318 -0.47 -12.10 -3.30
CA GLN A 318 -0.26 -13.34 -4.06
C GLN A 318 0.94 -13.26 -5.03
N LYS A 319 1.18 -12.09 -5.63
CA LYS A 319 2.30 -11.90 -6.58
C LYS A 319 3.61 -11.55 -5.88
N GLY A 320 3.57 -10.70 -4.86
CA GLY A 320 4.74 -10.12 -4.21
C GLY A 320 5.14 -10.79 -2.89
N GLY A 321 4.30 -11.64 -2.31
CA GLY A 321 4.54 -12.22 -0.99
C GLY A 321 4.68 -11.15 0.09
N GLU A 322 5.63 -11.34 1.00
CA GLU A 322 6.01 -10.36 2.04
C GLU A 322 6.34 -8.98 1.45
N MET A 323 7.04 -8.94 0.32
CA MET A 323 7.35 -7.69 -0.37
C MET A 323 6.09 -7.00 -0.91
N GLY A 324 5.10 -7.79 -1.33
CA GLY A 324 3.79 -7.30 -1.76
C GLY A 324 2.98 -6.67 -0.63
N LEU A 325 3.17 -7.12 0.61
CA LEU A 325 2.54 -6.53 1.80
C LEU A 325 3.00 -5.09 1.99
N GLY A 326 4.32 -4.85 2.00
CA GLY A 326 4.88 -3.50 2.11
C GLY A 326 4.58 -2.62 0.90
N GLU A 327 4.72 -3.13 -0.33
CA GLU A 327 4.44 -2.34 -1.54
C GLU A 327 2.96 -1.98 -1.69
N SER A 328 2.05 -2.83 -1.22
CA SER A 328 0.62 -2.51 -1.19
C SER A 328 0.27 -1.49 -0.10
N TYR A 329 1.00 -1.50 1.02
CA TYR A 329 0.88 -0.44 2.04
C TYR A 329 1.32 0.91 1.46
N MET A 330 2.50 0.97 0.83
CA MET A 330 3.02 2.19 0.18
C MET A 330 2.02 2.81 -0.79
N LYS A 331 1.31 1.96 -1.55
CA LYS A 331 0.28 2.37 -2.53
C LYS A 331 -1.09 2.69 -1.92
N GLY A 332 -1.20 2.69 -0.59
CA GLY A 332 -2.44 3.02 0.12
C GLY A 332 -3.56 1.98 -0.03
N MET A 333 -3.22 0.72 -0.33
CA MET A 333 -4.22 -0.35 -0.52
C MET A 333 -4.75 -0.93 0.79
N TRP A 334 -4.03 -0.72 1.88
CA TRP A 334 -4.42 -1.09 3.23
C TRP A 334 -3.73 -0.19 4.25
N ASP A 335 -4.31 -0.11 5.45
CA ASP A 335 -3.77 0.62 6.61
C ASP A 335 -3.98 -0.17 7.91
N SER A 336 -3.43 0.33 9.02
CA SER A 336 -3.60 -0.26 10.34
C SER A 336 -3.51 0.81 11.42
N PRO A 337 -4.25 0.67 12.53
CA PRO A 337 -4.01 1.46 13.74
C PRO A 337 -2.59 1.27 14.30
N SER A 338 -1.98 0.10 14.09
CA SER A 338 -0.60 -0.17 14.49
C SER A 338 0.05 -1.18 13.54
N LEU A 339 0.91 -0.65 12.65
CA LEU A 339 1.69 -1.47 11.74
C LEU A 339 2.61 -2.45 12.46
N ALA A 340 3.23 -2.01 13.57
CA ALA A 340 4.13 -2.85 14.35
C ALA A 340 3.40 -4.09 14.88
N LYS A 341 2.14 -3.95 15.37
CA LYS A 341 1.33 -5.10 15.80
C LYS A 341 0.95 -6.04 14.67
N VAL A 342 0.58 -5.50 13.50
CA VAL A 342 0.30 -6.34 12.32
C VAL A 342 1.54 -7.13 11.92
N ILE A 343 2.70 -6.50 11.87
CA ILE A 343 3.96 -7.16 11.47
C ILE A 343 4.41 -8.15 12.55
N GLY A 344 4.29 -7.81 13.82
CA GLY A 344 4.56 -8.70 14.95
C GLY A 344 3.72 -9.97 14.89
N PHE A 345 2.41 -9.83 14.66
CA PHE A 345 1.51 -10.98 14.44
C PHE A 345 1.96 -11.88 13.28
N MET A 346 2.43 -11.29 12.17
CA MET A 346 2.93 -12.05 11.01
C MET A 346 4.23 -12.80 11.33
N ILE A 347 5.10 -12.21 12.17
CA ILE A 347 6.35 -12.85 12.60
C ILE A 347 6.07 -14.01 13.57
N GLU A 348 5.18 -13.80 14.55
CA GLU A 348 4.73 -14.83 15.51
C GLU A 348 4.15 -16.07 14.81
N ASN A 349 3.50 -15.88 13.65
CA ASN A 349 2.84 -16.95 12.89
C ASN A 349 3.53 -17.26 11.55
N LYS A 350 4.83 -16.93 11.43
CA LYS A 350 5.56 -16.98 10.16
C LYS A 350 5.48 -18.34 9.47
N ASP A 351 5.60 -19.44 10.21
CA ASP A 351 5.61 -20.79 9.63
C ASP A 351 4.26 -21.18 9.03
N GLN A 352 3.17 -20.85 9.73
CA GLN A 352 1.80 -21.08 9.25
C GLN A 352 1.46 -20.18 8.06
N LEU A 353 1.98 -18.94 8.07
CA LEU A 353 1.75 -17.94 7.05
C LEU A 353 2.69 -18.07 5.84
N GLU A 354 3.73 -18.91 5.89
CA GLU A 354 4.75 -19.03 4.83
C GLU A 354 4.10 -19.30 3.48
N GLN A 355 3.07 -20.16 3.43
CA GLN A 355 2.35 -20.49 2.20
C GLN A 355 1.56 -19.32 1.60
N LEU A 356 1.05 -18.41 2.44
CA LEU A 356 0.34 -17.21 1.98
C LEU A 356 1.30 -16.21 1.34
N PHE A 357 2.54 -16.12 1.85
CA PHE A 357 3.52 -15.12 1.43
C PHE A 357 4.61 -15.64 0.47
N LYS A 358 4.47 -16.83 -0.13
CA LYS A 358 5.45 -17.37 -1.11
C LYS A 358 5.69 -16.44 -2.32
N GLY A 359 4.67 -15.68 -2.72
CA GLY A 359 4.73 -14.79 -3.89
C GLY A 359 4.93 -15.54 -5.22
N SER A 360 5.12 -14.78 -6.31
CA SER A 360 5.45 -15.31 -7.63
C SER A 360 6.93 -15.63 -7.75
N PHE A 361 7.26 -16.84 -8.21
CA PHE A 361 8.62 -17.30 -8.45
C PHE A 361 9.41 -16.35 -9.37
N TRP A 362 8.81 -15.91 -10.48
CA TRP A 362 9.45 -15.05 -11.47
C TRP A 362 9.75 -13.66 -10.91
N LEU A 363 8.80 -13.07 -10.18
CA LEU A 363 8.98 -11.76 -9.56
C LEU A 363 10.08 -11.79 -8.50
N LYS A 364 10.11 -12.87 -7.70
CA LYS A 364 11.18 -13.13 -6.71
C LYS A 364 12.55 -13.22 -7.39
N ARG A 365 12.66 -13.95 -8.50
CA ARG A 365 13.92 -14.08 -9.27
C ARG A 365 14.38 -12.75 -9.87
N PHE A 366 13.45 -11.95 -10.39
CA PHE A 366 13.75 -10.61 -10.89
C PHE A 366 14.27 -9.67 -9.80
N ASN A 367 13.60 -9.64 -8.64
CA ASN A 367 14.06 -8.84 -7.49
C ASN A 367 15.45 -9.29 -7.01
N ILE A 368 15.72 -10.60 -6.94
CA ILE A 368 17.05 -11.13 -6.59
C ILE A 368 18.10 -10.69 -7.61
N TRP A 369 17.79 -10.73 -8.91
CA TRP A 369 18.72 -10.26 -9.95
C TRP A 369 19.01 -8.76 -9.80
N GLN A 370 18.00 -7.93 -9.56
CA GLN A 370 18.19 -6.50 -9.30
C GLN A 370 19.07 -6.27 -8.06
N HIS A 371 18.81 -6.97 -6.96
CA HIS A 371 19.59 -6.87 -5.73
C HIS A 371 21.07 -7.24 -5.95
N ARG A 372 21.35 -8.30 -6.72
CA ARG A 372 22.73 -8.72 -7.05
C ARG A 372 23.53 -7.67 -7.82
N ARG A 373 22.89 -6.71 -8.48
CA ARG A 373 23.57 -5.59 -9.16
C ARG A 373 23.97 -4.46 -8.21
N ARG A 374 23.51 -4.49 -6.95
CA ARG A 374 23.76 -3.47 -5.92
C ARG A 374 24.74 -3.92 -4.83
N LYS A 375 25.63 -4.88 -5.12
CA LYS A 375 26.68 -5.36 -4.20
C LYS A 375 27.59 -4.22 -3.74
N ASN A 376 28.17 -4.28 -2.53
CA ASN A 376 29.04 -3.22 -1.94
C ASN A 376 30.54 -3.36 -2.31
N SER A 377 30.87 -3.31 -3.60
CA SER A 377 32.28 -3.15 -4.01
C SER A 377 32.75 -1.74 -3.68
N THR A 378 34.06 -1.47 -3.72
CA THR A 378 34.61 -0.12 -3.47
C THR A 378 33.97 0.96 -4.34
N GLN A 379 33.61 0.65 -5.58
CA GLN A 379 32.95 1.59 -6.50
C GLN A 379 31.46 1.80 -6.19
N THR A 380 30.74 0.76 -5.79
CA THR A 380 29.29 0.82 -5.58
C THR A 380 28.89 1.16 -4.15
N SER A 381 29.75 0.92 -3.16
CA SER A 381 29.53 1.31 -1.76
C SER A 381 29.26 2.81 -1.64
N LYS A 382 30.04 3.66 -2.33
CA LYS A 382 29.81 5.13 -2.33
C LYS A 382 28.42 5.48 -2.86
N ARG A 383 27.98 4.82 -3.93
CA ARG A 383 26.66 5.05 -4.54
C ARG A 383 25.51 4.58 -3.65
N ASN A 384 25.61 3.39 -3.06
CA ASN A 384 24.57 2.86 -2.18
C ASN A 384 24.40 3.71 -0.90
N ILE A 385 25.50 4.26 -0.38
CA ILE A 385 25.49 5.19 0.75
C ILE A 385 24.89 6.54 0.32
N ALA A 386 25.30 7.10 -0.81
CA ALA A 386 24.70 8.32 -1.35
C ALA A 386 23.18 8.17 -1.54
N ASP A 387 22.72 7.14 -2.26
CA ASP A 387 21.29 6.89 -2.53
C ASP A 387 20.44 6.80 -1.23
N HIS A 388 21.02 6.42 -0.08
CA HIS A 388 20.34 6.38 1.22
C HIS A 388 20.39 7.70 1.98
N TYR A 389 21.55 8.38 2.02
CA TYR A 389 21.73 9.63 2.77
C TYR A 389 21.38 10.90 1.97
N ASP A 390 21.11 10.79 0.67
CA ASP A 390 20.65 11.88 -0.23
C ASP A 390 19.27 12.46 0.18
N LEU A 391 18.63 11.94 1.23
CA LEU A 391 17.43 12.52 1.84
C LEU A 391 17.72 13.85 2.56
N GLY A 392 19.00 14.13 2.86
CA GLY A 392 19.48 15.36 3.48
C GLY A 392 19.31 15.43 5.00
N ASN A 393 20.18 16.20 5.66
CA ASN A 393 20.18 16.34 7.12
C ASN A 393 18.84 16.84 7.69
N ASP A 394 18.16 17.75 6.99
CA ASP A 394 16.88 18.32 7.42
C ASP A 394 15.81 17.25 7.63
N PHE A 395 15.84 16.18 6.84
CA PHE A 395 14.91 15.06 6.97
C PHE A 395 15.16 14.25 8.25
N TYR A 396 16.42 13.87 8.50
CA TYR A 396 16.80 13.07 9.66
C TYR A 396 16.60 13.83 10.98
N GLN A 397 16.81 15.14 11.00
CA GLN A 397 16.55 16.00 12.16
C GLN A 397 15.09 16.01 12.64
N LEU A 398 14.14 15.58 11.80
CA LEU A 398 12.72 15.54 12.17
C LEU A 398 12.40 14.44 13.19
N PHE A 399 13.19 13.37 13.26
CA PHE A 399 12.88 12.23 14.12
C PHE A 399 14.07 11.68 14.92
N LEU A 400 15.30 12.06 14.59
CA LEU A 400 16.46 11.76 15.42
C LEU A 400 16.58 12.77 16.58
N ASP A 401 17.34 12.39 17.61
CA ASP A 401 17.73 13.31 18.66
C ASP A 401 18.86 14.25 18.21
N LYS A 402 19.26 15.17 19.08
CA LYS A 402 20.28 16.19 18.79
C LYS A 402 21.65 15.61 18.44
N SER A 403 21.95 14.38 18.84
CA SER A 403 23.20 13.71 18.46
C SER A 403 23.24 13.28 16.99
N MET A 404 22.10 13.31 16.28
CA MET A 404 21.94 12.84 14.90
C MET A 404 22.36 11.37 14.71
N MET A 405 22.39 10.56 15.77
CA MET A 405 22.82 9.18 15.65
C MET A 405 21.68 8.29 15.11
N TYR A 406 21.81 7.91 13.84
CA TYR A 406 20.92 6.96 13.19
C TYR A 406 21.35 5.50 13.44
N SER A 407 21.36 5.12 14.72
CA SER A 407 21.71 3.78 15.23
C SER A 407 20.90 3.49 16.49
N SER A 408 20.74 2.22 16.87
CA SER A 408 20.11 1.80 18.13
C SER A 408 20.70 2.54 19.33
N ALA A 409 19.82 3.05 20.20
CA ALA A 409 20.20 3.55 21.52
C ALA A 409 20.32 2.40 22.54
N LEU A 410 20.73 2.70 23.77
CA LEU A 410 20.76 1.73 24.86
C LEU A 410 19.93 2.26 26.03
N TYR A 411 18.77 1.63 26.27
CA TYR A 411 17.89 2.01 27.37
C TYR A 411 18.24 1.24 28.64
N ASN A 412 18.15 1.92 29.78
CA ASN A 412 18.22 1.33 31.11
C ASN A 412 17.31 2.14 32.07
N GLU A 413 17.31 1.80 33.36
CA GLU A 413 16.50 2.48 34.37
C GLU A 413 16.79 3.98 34.54
N GLN A 414 17.97 4.44 34.11
CA GLN A 414 18.42 5.83 34.23
C GLN A 414 18.08 6.68 32.99
N THR A 415 17.70 6.04 31.88
CA THR A 415 17.40 6.75 30.62
C THR A 415 15.96 7.24 30.60
N THR A 416 15.76 8.55 30.52
CA THR A 416 14.42 9.16 30.51
C THR A 416 13.91 9.48 29.11
N ASN A 417 14.82 9.66 28.15
CA ASN A 417 14.52 10.03 26.77
C ASN A 417 15.55 9.43 25.79
N LEU A 418 15.33 9.62 24.47
CA LEU A 418 16.22 9.10 23.42
C LEU A 418 17.65 9.64 23.52
N THR A 419 17.84 10.91 23.91
CA THR A 419 19.17 11.52 24.03
C THR A 419 19.97 10.84 25.14
N ASP A 420 19.34 10.61 26.30
CA ASP A 420 19.97 9.89 27.42
C ASP A 420 20.37 8.46 27.00
N ALA A 421 19.49 7.76 26.28
CA ALA A 421 19.72 6.40 25.82
C ALA A 421 20.85 6.33 24.77
N GLN A 422 20.94 7.34 23.91
CA GLN A 422 22.03 7.48 22.95
C GLN A 422 23.37 7.77 23.65
N GLU A 423 23.38 8.61 24.67
CA GLU A 423 24.56 8.86 25.49
C GLU A 423 24.98 7.59 26.27
N GLN A 424 24.03 6.85 26.84
CA GLN A 424 24.28 5.59 27.52
C GLN A 424 24.90 4.54 26.58
N LYS A 425 24.41 4.44 25.34
CA LYS A 425 25.01 3.59 24.29
C LYS A 425 26.48 3.93 24.06
N VAL A 426 26.77 5.22 23.83
CA VAL A 426 28.14 5.67 23.57
C VAL A 426 29.03 5.40 24.77
N ASN A 427 28.60 5.75 25.99
CA ASN A 427 29.37 5.51 27.21
C ASN A 427 29.70 4.02 27.40
N ARG A 428 28.75 3.12 27.14
CA ARG A 428 28.96 1.67 27.24
C ARG A 428 29.94 1.14 26.20
N LEU A 429 29.94 1.65 24.97
CA LEU A 429 30.91 1.25 23.94
C LEU A 429 32.32 1.76 24.28
N LEU A 430 32.43 3.04 24.67
CA LEU A 430 33.72 3.64 25.03
C LEU A 430 34.36 2.99 26.27
N SER A 431 33.56 2.51 27.23
CA SER A 431 34.08 1.78 28.39
C SER A 431 34.77 0.46 28.00
N GLN A 432 34.40 -0.15 26.86
CA GLN A 432 35.06 -1.36 26.37
C GLN A 432 36.43 -1.09 25.75
N LEU A 433 36.67 0.15 25.34
CA LEU A 433 37.92 0.56 24.71
C LEU A 433 38.96 0.99 25.73
N ALA A 434 38.60 1.23 27.00
CA ALA A 434 39.51 1.63 28.08
C ALA A 434 40.58 2.67 27.63
N LEU A 435 40.11 3.71 26.94
CA LEU A 435 40.93 4.74 26.31
C LEU A 435 41.75 5.54 27.34
N LYS A 436 42.94 5.95 26.94
CA LYS A 436 43.85 6.82 27.71
C LYS A 436 44.13 8.11 26.93
N PRO A 437 44.43 9.23 27.63
CA PRO A 437 44.90 10.44 26.98
C PRO A 437 46.06 10.19 26.01
N GLY A 438 45.93 10.72 24.79
CA GLY A 438 46.90 10.53 23.72
C GLY A 438 46.74 9.27 22.86
N ASP A 439 45.85 8.33 23.22
CA ASP A 439 45.53 7.18 22.36
C ASP A 439 45.03 7.67 20.98
N HIS A 440 45.32 6.90 19.93
CA HIS A 440 44.81 7.15 18.57
C HIS A 440 43.70 6.17 18.23
N VAL A 441 42.49 6.70 18.05
CA VAL A 441 41.26 5.93 17.81
C VAL A 441 40.83 6.07 16.35
N LEU A 442 40.47 4.95 15.72
CA LEU A 442 39.80 4.93 14.42
C LEU A 442 38.30 4.70 14.62
N GLU A 443 37.49 5.61 14.11
CA GLU A 443 36.05 5.43 13.97
C GLU A 443 35.71 5.04 12.52
N ILE A 444 35.19 3.83 12.31
CA ILE A 444 34.74 3.34 11.01
C ILE A 444 33.24 3.63 10.87
N GLY A 445 32.89 4.60 10.03
CA GLY A 445 31.52 5.07 9.85
C GLY A 445 31.20 6.25 10.76
N SER A 446 31.61 7.46 10.36
CA SER A 446 31.52 8.68 11.18
C SER A 446 30.12 9.07 11.64
N GLY A 447 29.06 8.69 10.90
CA GLY A 447 27.75 9.32 11.04
C GLY A 447 27.88 10.85 10.94
N TRP A 448 27.34 11.57 11.92
CA TRP A 448 27.48 13.03 12.06
C TRP A 448 28.56 13.44 13.08
N GLY A 449 29.44 12.52 13.50
CA GLY A 449 30.65 12.80 14.27
C GLY A 449 30.49 12.91 15.78
N TYR A 450 29.30 12.64 16.33
CA TYR A 450 29.05 12.72 17.78
C TYR A 450 30.02 11.86 18.61
N VAL A 451 30.33 10.64 18.15
CA VAL A 451 31.22 9.72 18.85
C VAL A 451 32.67 10.19 18.79
N ALA A 452 33.16 10.65 17.62
CA ALA A 452 34.48 11.28 17.52
C ALA A 452 34.64 12.46 18.47
N GLN A 453 33.65 13.36 18.53
CA GLN A 453 33.65 14.49 19.45
C GLN A 453 33.69 14.04 20.91
N LYS A 454 32.86 13.06 21.30
CA LYS A 454 32.86 12.53 22.67
C LYS A 454 34.18 11.87 23.05
N ILE A 455 34.81 11.14 22.15
CA ILE A 455 36.14 10.53 22.38
C ILE A 455 37.19 11.62 22.62
N ALA A 456 37.27 12.61 21.72
CA ALA A 456 38.24 13.69 21.81
C ALA A 456 38.04 14.53 23.10
N GLN A 457 36.80 14.94 23.39
CA GLN A 457 36.46 15.74 24.56
C GLN A 457 36.74 15.01 25.88
N LYS A 458 36.24 13.78 26.02
CA LYS A 458 36.26 13.04 27.30
C LYS A 458 37.61 12.41 27.60
N TYR A 459 38.31 11.92 26.59
CA TYR A 459 39.54 11.15 26.75
C TYR A 459 40.78 11.84 26.22
N GLN A 460 40.67 13.03 25.59
CA GLN A 460 41.82 13.74 25.00
C GLN A 460 42.62 12.85 24.04
N CYS A 461 41.89 12.02 23.27
CA CYS A 461 42.43 11.10 22.29
C CYS A 461 42.47 11.77 20.91
N LYS A 462 43.40 11.31 20.07
CA LYS A 462 43.37 11.60 18.63
C LYS A 462 42.34 10.69 17.98
N VAL A 463 41.48 11.22 17.12
CA VAL A 463 40.44 10.47 16.43
C VAL A 463 40.60 10.64 14.93
N THR A 464 40.78 9.54 14.22
CA THR A 464 40.56 9.48 12.77
C THR A 464 39.18 8.91 12.53
N THR A 465 38.26 9.72 12.02
CA THR A 465 36.89 9.29 11.70
C THR A 465 36.71 9.24 10.18
N ILE A 466 36.14 8.15 9.68
CA ILE A 466 36.05 7.90 8.23
C ILE A 466 34.60 7.73 7.77
N THR A 467 34.28 8.35 6.64
CA THR A 467 32.98 8.24 5.99
C THR A 467 33.13 8.15 4.47
N LEU A 468 32.08 7.69 3.80
CA LEU A 468 31.93 7.77 2.34
C LEU A 468 30.97 8.90 1.91
N SER A 469 30.37 9.62 2.86
CA SER A 469 29.47 10.75 2.61
C SER A 469 30.19 12.10 2.72
N GLU A 470 30.13 12.87 1.64
CA GLU A 470 30.65 14.24 1.58
C GLU A 470 29.83 15.20 2.45
N GLU A 471 28.54 14.93 2.68
CA GLU A 471 27.68 15.74 3.54
C GLU A 471 28.01 15.53 5.02
N GLN A 472 28.21 14.28 5.44
CA GLN A 472 28.67 13.96 6.80
C GLN A 472 30.03 14.58 7.10
N LYS A 473 30.98 14.46 6.15
CA LYS A 473 32.29 15.10 6.31
C LYS A 473 32.16 16.61 6.51
N ARG A 474 31.42 17.29 5.64
CA ARG A 474 31.21 18.75 5.74
C ARG A 474 30.53 19.15 7.05
N HIS A 475 29.55 18.38 7.51
CA HIS A 475 28.88 18.62 8.78
C HIS A 475 29.87 18.57 9.95
N ILE A 476 30.65 17.48 10.04
CA ILE A 476 31.61 17.30 11.15
C ILE A 476 32.69 18.39 11.12
N GLU A 477 33.26 18.69 9.95
CA GLU A 477 34.28 19.74 9.80
C GLU A 477 33.72 21.12 10.19
N SER A 478 32.45 21.41 9.89
CA SER A 478 31.78 22.64 10.29
C SER A 478 31.60 22.73 11.80
N GLU A 479 31.18 21.65 12.45
CA GLU A 479 30.93 21.61 13.91
C GLU A 479 32.23 21.80 14.72
N ILE A 480 33.38 21.32 14.22
CA ILE A 480 34.65 21.38 14.96
C ILE A 480 35.55 22.56 14.60
N LYS A 481 35.24 23.31 13.53
CA LYS A 481 36.14 24.26 12.85
C LYS A 481 36.83 25.27 13.78
N ASP A 482 36.12 25.76 14.79
CA ASP A 482 36.57 26.81 15.70
C ASP A 482 36.72 26.30 17.16
N SER A 483 36.92 25.00 17.33
CA SER A 483 37.11 24.36 18.63
C SER A 483 38.49 23.71 18.76
N GLU A 484 38.95 23.46 19.99
CA GLU A 484 40.17 22.69 20.25
C GLU A 484 40.10 21.26 19.67
N LEU A 485 38.89 20.77 19.38
CA LEU A 485 38.66 19.46 18.77
C LEU A 485 39.16 19.36 17.34
N SER A 486 39.29 20.49 16.62
CA SER A 486 39.91 20.52 15.29
C SER A 486 41.33 19.95 15.26
N ASN A 487 42.05 20.04 16.40
CA ASN A 487 43.40 19.47 16.55
C ASN A 487 43.41 17.99 16.91
N LEU A 488 42.29 17.46 17.43
CA LEU A 488 42.16 16.08 17.88
C LEU A 488 41.41 15.19 16.88
N ILE A 489 40.55 15.76 16.04
CA ILE A 489 39.68 15.00 15.14
C ILE A 489 40.08 15.24 13.69
N GLN A 490 40.40 14.16 12.99
CA GLN A 490 40.64 14.15 11.55
C GLN A 490 39.51 13.41 10.84
N VAL A 491 38.80 14.10 9.95
CA VAL A 491 37.71 13.53 9.14
C VAL A 491 38.23 13.17 7.75
N GLN A 492 38.12 11.89 7.36
CA GLN A 492 38.57 11.41 6.05
C GLN A 492 37.41 10.86 5.22
N LEU A 493 37.36 11.26 3.95
CA LEU A 493 36.43 10.70 2.96
C LEU A 493 37.10 9.53 2.25
N ILE A 494 37.07 8.35 2.88
CA ILE A 494 37.83 7.19 2.41
C ILE A 494 37.16 5.89 2.85
N ASP A 495 37.29 4.87 2.00
CA ASP A 495 36.85 3.51 2.33
C ASP A 495 37.81 2.87 3.36
N TYR A 496 37.26 2.22 4.39
CA TYR A 496 38.04 1.58 5.45
C TYR A 496 39.08 0.59 4.91
N ARG A 497 38.84 -0.03 3.75
CA ARG A 497 39.75 -0.97 3.09
C ARG A 497 41.07 -0.32 2.66
N HIS A 498 41.09 0.99 2.51
CA HIS A 498 42.27 1.76 2.08
C HIS A 498 43.00 2.46 3.23
N ILE A 499 42.44 2.45 4.45
CA ILE A 499 43.10 3.02 5.63
C ILE A 499 44.40 2.26 5.93
N GLN A 500 45.43 3.04 6.27
CA GLN A 500 46.77 2.60 6.63
C GLN A 500 47.10 3.02 8.06
N GLY A 501 48.17 2.46 8.61
CA GLY A 501 48.64 2.74 9.98
C GLY A 501 48.13 1.75 11.01
N GLN A 502 48.32 2.10 12.29
CA GLN A 502 47.85 1.32 13.43
C GLN A 502 47.26 2.22 14.52
N PHE A 503 46.19 1.75 15.14
CA PHE A 503 45.39 2.47 16.12
C PHE A 503 45.34 1.70 17.45
N ASP A 504 45.23 2.44 18.54
CA ASP A 504 45.10 1.90 19.90
C ASP A 504 43.70 1.30 20.12
N ALA A 505 42.71 1.87 19.45
CA ALA A 505 41.33 1.40 19.46
C ALA A 505 40.62 1.62 18.13
N ILE A 506 39.65 0.75 17.84
CA ILE A 506 38.69 0.92 16.75
C ILE A 506 37.27 0.91 17.32
N ILE A 507 36.43 1.83 16.87
CA ILE A 507 34.99 1.82 17.11
C ILE A 507 34.24 1.80 15.78
N SER A 508 33.17 1.00 15.70
CA SER A 508 32.33 0.91 14.52
C SER A 508 30.90 0.58 14.93
N ILE A 509 29.97 1.50 14.62
CA ILE A 509 28.56 1.41 15.04
C ILE A 509 27.69 1.27 13.81
N GLU A 510 27.00 0.13 13.70
CA GLU A 510 26.04 -0.21 12.66
C GLU A 510 26.55 0.02 11.22
N MET A 511 27.85 -0.25 11.02
CA MET A 511 28.51 -0.17 9.73
C MET A 511 28.59 -1.53 9.02
N LEU A 512 28.62 -2.65 9.75
CA LEU A 512 28.74 -4.00 9.18
C LEU A 512 27.61 -4.31 8.18
N GLU A 513 26.45 -3.71 8.41
CA GLU A 513 25.24 -3.77 7.60
C GLU A 513 25.48 -3.24 6.19
N ALA A 514 26.44 -2.33 6.01
CA ALA A 514 26.86 -1.79 4.73
C ALA A 514 28.06 -2.53 4.11
N VAL A 515 28.62 -3.56 4.76
CA VAL A 515 29.77 -4.32 4.24
C VAL A 515 29.33 -5.34 3.20
N GLY A 516 28.29 -6.13 3.50
CA GLY A 516 27.88 -7.25 2.63
C GLY A 516 28.58 -8.56 2.96
N HIS A 517 27.84 -9.68 2.87
CA HIS A 517 28.30 -11.03 3.22
C HIS A 517 29.69 -11.38 2.65
N GLN A 518 29.88 -11.16 1.34
CA GLN A 518 31.10 -11.50 0.61
C GLN A 518 32.35 -10.69 1.01
N TYR A 519 32.19 -9.66 1.84
CA TYR A 519 33.28 -8.78 2.28
C TYR A 519 33.48 -8.79 3.80
N LEU A 520 32.75 -9.63 4.55
CA LEU A 520 32.89 -9.75 6.00
C LEU A 520 34.32 -10.12 6.40
N SER A 521 34.97 -11.07 5.70
CA SER A 521 36.37 -11.43 6.00
C SER A 521 37.30 -10.22 5.89
N LYS A 522 37.25 -9.50 4.75
CA LYS A 522 38.04 -8.28 4.52
C LYS A 522 37.82 -7.19 5.55
N TYR A 523 36.61 -7.08 6.10
CA TYR A 523 36.30 -6.15 7.18
C TYR A 523 37.09 -6.48 8.45
N PHE A 524 37.01 -7.73 8.90
CA PHE A 524 37.72 -8.18 10.11
C PHE A 524 39.24 -8.26 9.91
N GLU A 525 39.71 -8.66 8.73
CA GLU A 525 41.13 -8.56 8.33
C GLU A 525 41.65 -7.13 8.45
N SER A 526 40.86 -6.14 7.97
CA SER A 526 41.22 -4.73 8.07
C SER A 526 41.26 -4.27 9.53
N CYS A 527 40.27 -4.62 10.34
CA CYS A 527 40.27 -4.29 11.76
C CYS A 527 41.50 -4.88 12.46
N ASN A 528 41.80 -6.16 12.20
CA ASN A 528 42.96 -6.83 12.75
C ASN A 528 44.28 -6.17 12.33
N ARG A 529 44.44 -5.85 11.03
CA ARG A 529 45.63 -5.16 10.50
C ARG A 529 45.83 -3.78 11.12
N LEU A 530 44.75 -3.03 11.31
CA LEU A 530 44.75 -1.65 11.78
C LEU A 530 44.88 -1.52 13.30
N LEU A 531 44.69 -2.59 14.08
CA LEU A 531 44.91 -2.56 15.52
C LEU A 531 46.38 -2.82 15.87
N LYS A 532 46.93 -2.01 16.79
CA LYS A 532 48.17 -2.34 17.51
C LYS A 532 47.98 -3.63 18.32
N LYS A 533 49.08 -4.31 18.68
CA LYS A 533 49.02 -5.42 19.65
C LYS A 533 48.40 -4.94 20.96
N GLY A 534 47.51 -5.74 21.55
CA GLY A 534 46.74 -5.34 22.73
C GLY A 534 45.64 -4.30 22.47
N GLY A 535 45.51 -3.78 21.25
CA GLY A 535 44.49 -2.81 20.85
C GLY A 535 43.07 -3.38 20.94
N ARG A 536 42.08 -2.49 21.07
CA ARG A 536 40.69 -2.86 21.39
C ARG A 536 39.71 -2.47 20.29
N LEU A 537 38.75 -3.35 20.02
CA LEU A 537 37.68 -3.13 19.05
C LEU A 537 36.35 -3.11 19.78
N ALA A 538 35.53 -2.10 19.54
CA ALA A 538 34.13 -2.06 19.95
C ALA A 538 33.23 -1.97 18.70
N LEU A 539 32.32 -2.93 18.56
CA LEU A 539 31.35 -3.01 17.47
C LEU A 539 29.94 -2.91 18.03
N GLN A 540 29.06 -2.20 17.33
CA GLN A 540 27.61 -2.38 17.43
C GLN A 540 27.11 -2.82 16.05
N CYS A 541 26.32 -3.88 15.97
CA CYS A 541 25.77 -4.34 14.69
C CYS A 541 24.45 -5.08 14.84
N ILE A 542 23.59 -4.95 13.86
CA ILE A 542 22.36 -5.73 13.68
C ILE A 542 22.72 -7.10 13.13
N THR A 543 22.09 -8.15 13.68
CA THR A 543 22.33 -9.53 13.29
C THR A 543 21.06 -10.24 12.85
N TYR A 544 21.20 -11.14 11.89
CA TYR A 544 20.16 -12.04 11.42
C TYR A 544 20.23 -13.42 12.11
N PRO A 545 19.10 -14.11 12.33
CA PRO A 545 19.10 -15.46 12.91
C PRO A 545 19.93 -16.47 12.13
N ASN A 546 20.76 -17.23 12.84
CA ASN A 546 21.64 -18.25 12.27
C ASN A 546 20.87 -19.29 11.44
N GLU A 547 19.76 -19.82 11.97
CA GLU A 547 18.90 -20.84 11.34
C GLU A 547 18.36 -20.45 9.96
N HIS A 548 18.27 -19.15 9.67
CA HIS A 548 17.71 -18.62 8.44
C HIS A 548 18.75 -17.94 7.54
N TYR A 549 19.99 -17.81 8.02
CA TYR A 549 21.02 -16.98 7.39
C TYR A 549 21.37 -17.43 5.96
N HIS A 550 21.54 -18.73 5.74
CA HIS A 550 21.83 -19.28 4.40
C HIS A 550 20.74 -19.00 3.35
N ARG A 551 19.49 -18.88 3.79
CA ARG A 551 18.37 -18.48 2.92
C ARG A 551 18.38 -16.98 2.69
N TYR A 552 18.62 -16.21 3.74
CA TYR A 552 18.69 -14.75 3.72
C TYR A 552 19.76 -14.20 2.75
N ILE A 553 20.98 -14.77 2.74
CA ILE A 553 22.08 -14.36 1.85
C ILE A 553 21.77 -14.55 0.36
N LYS A 554 20.84 -15.48 0.02
CA LYS A 554 20.45 -15.79 -1.37
C LYS A 554 19.27 -14.94 -1.86
N GLY A 555 18.58 -14.25 -0.95
CA GLY A 555 17.33 -13.55 -1.20
C GLY A 555 17.43 -12.03 -1.26
N THR A 556 16.27 -11.39 -1.27
CA THR A 556 16.07 -9.95 -1.03
C THR A 556 14.72 -9.76 -0.36
N ASP A 557 14.59 -8.71 0.43
CA ASP A 557 13.38 -8.34 1.19
C ASP A 557 13.01 -6.87 0.93
N PHE A 558 11.98 -6.38 1.62
CA PHE A 558 11.52 -5.00 1.50
C PHE A 558 12.63 -3.99 1.85
N ILE A 559 13.36 -4.25 2.93
CA ILE A 559 14.42 -3.37 3.45
C ILE A 559 15.53 -3.22 2.40
N ARG A 560 16.06 -4.33 1.88
CA ARG A 560 17.14 -4.33 0.88
C ARG A 560 16.72 -3.81 -0.50
N LYS A 561 15.41 -3.75 -0.77
CA LYS A 561 14.89 -3.21 -2.03
C LYS A 561 14.64 -1.70 -1.95
N HIS A 562 14.03 -1.24 -0.86
CA HIS A 562 13.40 0.08 -0.76
C HIS A 562 14.07 1.05 0.23
N ILE A 563 14.82 0.54 1.22
CA ILE A 563 15.40 1.36 2.30
C ILE A 563 16.94 1.33 2.26
N PHE A 564 17.55 0.14 2.33
CA PHE A 564 19.00 -0.05 2.33
C PHE A 564 19.44 -0.93 1.14
N PRO A 565 19.50 -0.37 -0.08
CA PRO A 565 20.01 -1.10 -1.23
C PRO A 565 21.45 -1.57 -1.01
N GLY A 566 21.68 -2.88 -1.08
CA GLY A 566 22.99 -3.48 -0.82
C GLY A 566 23.25 -3.80 0.66
N GLY A 567 22.35 -3.41 1.58
CA GLY A 567 22.44 -3.76 2.99
C GLY A 567 22.47 -5.27 3.23
N HIS A 568 23.18 -5.70 4.26
CA HIS A 568 23.33 -7.10 4.64
C HIS A 568 23.58 -7.25 6.15
N LEU A 569 22.64 -7.87 6.84
CA LEU A 569 22.79 -8.25 8.25
C LEU A 569 23.63 -9.54 8.37
N PRO A 570 24.80 -9.55 9.04
CA PRO A 570 25.52 -10.78 9.35
C PRO A 570 24.77 -11.63 10.39
N SER A 571 25.14 -12.89 10.54
CA SER A 571 24.74 -13.69 11.72
C SER A 571 25.89 -13.74 12.73
N LEU A 572 25.60 -14.01 14.00
CA LEU A 572 26.64 -14.13 15.04
C LEU A 572 27.66 -15.23 14.67
N ASP A 573 27.19 -16.37 14.16
CA ASP A 573 28.09 -17.46 13.73
C ASP A 573 29.01 -16.99 12.62
N SER A 574 28.49 -16.23 11.64
CA SER A 574 29.31 -15.71 10.56
C SER A 574 30.31 -14.64 11.01
N ILE A 575 30.00 -13.88 12.06
CA ILE A 575 30.97 -12.95 12.67
C ILE A 575 32.07 -13.76 13.37
N GLN A 576 31.68 -14.73 14.18
CA GLN A 576 32.60 -15.56 14.95
C GLN A 576 33.55 -16.33 14.02
N GLU A 577 33.04 -16.92 12.94
CA GLU A 577 33.83 -17.60 11.92
C GLU A 577 34.90 -16.68 11.32
N MET A 578 34.55 -15.43 10.99
CA MET A 578 35.53 -14.48 10.42
C MET A 578 36.55 -14.03 11.47
N ILE A 579 36.16 -13.87 12.74
CA ILE A 579 37.09 -13.55 13.82
C ILE A 579 38.10 -14.69 13.99
N ASP A 580 37.64 -15.93 14.09
CA ASP A 580 38.48 -17.10 14.35
C ASP A 580 39.43 -17.41 13.18
N THR A 581 38.98 -17.21 11.94
CA THR A 581 39.76 -17.59 10.76
C THR A 581 40.66 -16.49 10.21
N GLN A 582 40.35 -15.21 10.47
CA GLN A 582 41.04 -14.07 9.84
C GLN A 582 41.80 -13.17 10.80
N THR A 583 41.67 -13.36 12.11
CA THR A 583 42.17 -12.41 13.10
C THR A 583 42.85 -13.07 14.29
N SER A 584 43.56 -12.27 15.10
CA SER A 584 44.01 -12.66 16.44
C SER A 584 43.21 -11.95 17.53
N LEU A 585 41.96 -11.58 17.23
CA LEU A 585 41.05 -10.89 18.14
C LEU A 585 40.42 -11.89 19.11
N ILE A 586 40.51 -11.60 20.41
CA ILE A 586 39.83 -12.36 21.46
C ILE A 586 38.61 -11.57 21.91
N GLN A 587 37.45 -12.20 21.91
CA GLN A 587 36.21 -11.61 22.40
C GLN A 587 36.29 -11.33 23.91
N LYS A 588 35.86 -10.14 24.33
CA LYS A 588 35.88 -9.68 25.73
C LYS A 588 34.50 -9.48 26.30
N SER A 589 33.55 -9.00 25.49
CA SER A 589 32.15 -8.87 25.91
C SER A 589 31.20 -9.05 24.73
N HIS A 590 29.97 -9.43 25.05
CA HIS A 590 28.83 -9.37 24.16
C HIS A 590 27.62 -8.88 24.95
N LEU A 591 26.78 -8.06 24.32
CA LEU A 591 25.52 -7.60 24.89
C LEU A 591 24.49 -7.51 23.77
N ASN A 592 23.36 -8.21 23.92
CA ASN A 592 22.20 -8.05 23.04
C ASN A 592 21.39 -6.83 23.51
N ILE A 593 21.13 -5.91 22.59
CA ILE A 593 20.39 -4.66 22.81
C ILE A 593 19.14 -4.57 21.90
N ALA A 594 18.65 -5.71 21.38
CA ALA A 594 17.48 -5.77 20.49
C ALA A 594 16.26 -5.02 21.06
N ASP A 595 15.92 -5.23 22.34
CA ASP A 595 14.81 -4.53 23.00
C ASP A 595 14.99 -2.99 23.00
N SER A 596 16.23 -2.53 23.18
CA SER A 596 16.53 -1.10 23.08
C SER A 596 16.38 -0.58 21.65
N TYR A 597 16.65 -1.40 20.64
CA TYR A 597 16.42 -1.01 19.25
C TYR A 597 14.92 -0.93 18.94
N ALA A 598 14.13 -1.91 19.40
CA ALA A 598 12.67 -1.85 19.28
C ALA A 598 12.13 -0.53 19.84
N LYS A 599 12.55 -0.14 21.06
CA LYS A 599 12.15 1.13 21.67
C LYS A 599 12.67 2.35 20.89
N THR A 600 13.91 2.31 20.39
CA THR A 600 14.49 3.38 19.56
C THR A 600 13.64 3.62 18.29
N LEU A 601 13.28 2.54 17.60
CA LEU A 601 12.48 2.61 16.37
C LEU A 601 11.04 3.07 16.63
N ALA A 602 10.44 2.65 17.74
CA ALA A 602 9.13 3.16 18.18
C ALA A 602 9.19 4.68 18.40
N THR A 603 10.20 5.18 19.13
CA THR A 603 10.38 6.63 19.36
C THR A 603 10.62 7.40 18.06
N TRP A 604 11.42 6.86 17.13
CA TRP A 604 11.59 7.47 15.80
C TRP A 604 10.30 7.45 14.99
N HIS A 605 9.52 6.37 15.06
CA HIS A 605 8.25 6.26 14.35
C HIS A 605 7.22 7.27 14.87
N GLU A 606 7.10 7.42 16.19
CA GLU A 606 6.26 8.45 16.82
C GLU A 606 6.71 9.85 16.41
N SER A 607 8.00 10.18 16.58
CA SER A 607 8.55 11.50 16.24
C SER A 607 8.36 11.82 14.75
N PHE A 608 8.59 10.85 13.86
CA PHE A 608 8.34 11.01 12.42
C PHE A 608 6.87 11.31 12.12
N ASN A 609 5.94 10.65 12.82
CA ASN A 609 4.51 10.84 12.64
C ASN A 609 4.01 12.20 13.17
N GLU A 610 4.63 12.72 14.22
CA GLU A 610 4.34 14.07 14.73
C GLU A 610 4.83 15.17 13.79
N GLN A 611 5.87 14.91 12.99
CA GLN A 611 6.47 15.90 12.08
C GLN A 611 6.00 15.77 10.61
N ILE A 612 4.92 15.05 10.33
CA ILE A 612 4.49 14.74 8.94
C ILE A 612 4.26 15.99 8.08
N ASP A 613 3.72 17.06 8.65
CA ASP A 613 3.51 18.31 7.89
C ASP A 613 4.84 18.93 7.47
N ARG A 614 5.88 18.84 8.30
CA ARG A 614 7.24 19.27 7.94
C ARG A 614 7.87 18.33 6.92
N VAL A 615 7.68 17.00 7.07
CA VAL A 615 8.12 16.02 6.05
C VAL A 615 7.53 16.37 4.68
N LYS A 616 6.24 16.73 4.61
CA LYS A 616 5.59 17.19 3.37
C LYS A 616 6.18 18.49 2.85
N SER A 617 6.50 19.43 3.74
CA SER A 617 7.11 20.72 3.36
C SER A 617 8.50 20.57 2.73
N LEU A 618 9.23 19.49 3.06
CA LEU A 618 10.50 19.13 2.42
C LEU A 618 10.33 18.52 1.01
N GLY A 619 9.08 18.36 0.54
CA GLY A 619 8.77 17.85 -0.82
C GLY A 619 8.51 16.35 -0.90
N PHE A 620 8.46 15.64 0.23
CA PHE A 620 8.18 14.21 0.25
C PHE A 620 6.68 13.91 0.08
N ASN A 621 6.35 13.01 -0.84
CA ASN A 621 4.97 12.64 -1.15
C ASN A 621 4.41 11.56 -0.19
N GLU A 622 3.11 11.28 -0.31
CA GLU A 622 2.42 10.28 0.53
C GLU A 622 3.00 8.87 0.40
N GLU A 623 3.44 8.46 -0.80
CA GLU A 623 4.05 7.13 -0.99
C GLU A 623 5.37 7.01 -0.21
N PHE A 624 6.19 8.06 -0.21
CA PHE A 624 7.41 8.12 0.59
C PHE A 624 7.12 8.07 2.09
N ILE A 625 6.15 8.85 2.56
CA ILE A 625 5.74 8.86 3.98
C ILE A 625 5.28 7.47 4.42
N ARG A 626 4.46 6.79 3.62
CA ARG A 626 4.02 5.42 3.90
C ARG A 626 5.17 4.42 3.85
N LYS A 627 6.10 4.57 2.91
CA LYS A 627 7.33 3.75 2.88
C LYS A 627 8.11 3.87 4.19
N TRP A 628 8.29 5.08 4.71
CA TRP A 628 9.06 5.32 5.94
C TRP A 628 8.35 4.82 7.20
N ARG A 629 7.03 5.06 7.32
CA ARG A 629 6.19 4.47 8.39
C ARG A 629 6.30 2.96 8.42
N TYR A 630 6.14 2.33 7.25
CA TYR A 630 6.24 0.87 7.13
C TYR A 630 7.63 0.37 7.51
N TYR A 631 8.68 1.06 7.07
CA TYR A 631 10.06 0.71 7.41
C TYR A 631 10.31 0.74 8.92
N LEU A 632 9.99 1.85 9.59
CA LEU A 632 10.23 2.01 11.03
C LEU A 632 9.44 0.97 11.83
N ALA A 633 8.15 0.81 11.54
CA ALA A 633 7.30 -0.18 12.20
C ALA A 633 7.70 -1.64 11.90
N TYR A 634 8.17 -1.92 10.69
CA TYR A 634 8.67 -3.25 10.32
C TYR A 634 9.91 -3.62 11.12
N CYS A 635 10.87 -2.71 11.24
CA CYS A 635 12.07 -2.93 12.03
C CYS A 635 11.73 -2.99 13.53
N GLU A 636 10.87 -2.10 14.03
CA GLU A 636 10.40 -2.10 15.43
C GLU A 636 9.86 -3.49 15.79
N ALA A 637 8.91 -4.00 15.01
CA ALA A 637 8.31 -5.32 15.23
C ALA A 637 9.34 -6.45 15.16
N ALA A 638 10.28 -6.40 14.21
CA ALA A 638 11.30 -7.44 14.05
C ALA A 638 12.26 -7.52 15.24
N PHE A 639 12.61 -6.40 15.88
CA PHE A 639 13.40 -6.41 17.12
C PHE A 639 12.54 -6.77 18.33
N ALA A 640 11.32 -6.23 18.45
CA ALA A 640 10.42 -6.49 19.57
C ALA A 640 10.03 -7.98 19.67
N SER A 641 9.95 -8.68 18.53
CA SER A 641 9.65 -10.11 18.47
C SER A 641 10.90 -10.99 18.59
N ASN A 642 12.07 -10.43 18.92
CA ASN A 642 13.37 -11.12 18.93
C ASN A 642 13.72 -11.82 17.61
N TYR A 643 13.15 -11.39 16.48
CA TYR A 643 13.46 -11.96 15.17
C TYR A 643 14.79 -11.44 14.63
N LEU A 644 15.13 -10.18 14.90
CA LEU A 644 16.45 -9.62 14.65
C LEU A 644 17.15 -9.35 15.98
N GLY A 645 18.47 -9.49 15.97
CA GLY A 645 19.32 -9.13 17.10
C GLY A 645 20.07 -7.82 16.82
N CYS A 646 20.50 -7.13 17.87
CA CYS A 646 21.45 -6.03 17.76
C CYS A 646 22.46 -6.19 18.88
N TYR A 647 23.75 -6.28 18.56
CA TYR A 647 24.78 -6.66 19.51
C TYR A 647 25.85 -5.60 19.63
N GLN A 648 26.21 -5.29 20.87
CA GLN A 648 27.50 -4.67 21.18
C GLN A 648 28.51 -5.77 21.47
N LEU A 649 29.58 -5.82 20.67
CA LEU A 649 30.65 -6.81 20.77
C LEU A 649 31.96 -6.08 21.04
N SER A 650 32.77 -6.58 21.97
CA SER A 650 34.12 -6.07 22.18
C SER A 650 35.16 -7.16 22.02
N TYR A 651 36.29 -6.78 21.43
CA TYR A 651 37.42 -7.65 21.20
C TYR A 651 38.72 -6.96 21.58
N GLN A 652 39.75 -7.77 21.87
CA GLN A 652 41.11 -7.30 22.06
C GLN A 652 42.05 -8.11 21.18
N LYS A 653 42.90 -7.43 20.43
CA LYS A 653 43.96 -8.10 19.66
C LYS A 653 44.97 -8.69 20.63
N GLN A 654 45.32 -9.97 20.43
CA GLN A 654 46.33 -10.64 21.25
C GLN A 654 47.58 -9.75 21.41
N GLY A 655 48.00 -9.61 22.67
CA GLY A 655 49.30 -9.06 23.02
C GLY A 655 50.39 -10.11 22.83
N ASP A 656 51.62 -9.72 23.16
CA ASP A 656 52.72 -10.67 23.34
C ASP A 656 52.57 -11.46 24.65
#